data_AF-A0A4S2KDN4-F1
#
_entry.id   AF-A0A4S2KDN4-F1
#
_cell.length_a   1.000
_cell.length_b   1.000
_cell.length_c   1.000
_cell.angle_alpha   90.00
_cell.angle_beta   90.00
_cell.angle_gamma   90.00
#
_symmetry.space_group_name_H-M   'P 1'
#
loop_
_entity.id
_entity.type
_entity.pdbx_description
1 polymer ?
#
loop_
_entity_poly.entity_id
_entity_poly.type
_entity_poly.pdbx_seq_one_letter_code
_entity_poly.pdbx_strand_id
1 'polypeptide(L)'
;MQLQKLKWAMRECSECVKILLVADPQILGEKYENYFGSWIARWDSDRYLEKTFSRAMKFSQPHVIAFLGDLMDEGHVANAEDFDRYKRRLDSIFSMPDDIMKIYLPGDNDIGGEDDRVSANIHKRFNFAYTQPDTLVYKTVTFFKVNRLTRTIPEAPKDAFLNDYAERNTTNVLKELSPQVIFTAHEHKAMHISLDTATDQLSDVWILPPYETPLYQLRMDVGDIHEVQIPTCSYRMGTPHMGYGLAYINLSLHDAHVCCRYSREDRRIHDSVVARQIPAATCLRVYRYTGHCTCHLLFPLRLLRKKLRDLQSYTFRIGLAFKSEVLTRLNELADYERNVNKNVFKYNAYRKAAGTLGALTERVKSGEEAKKLPGIGAKIAKKIDEFLQTGKLQKLEDIKKDDTNVAISLLARVTGIGPAKARELVDAGVKTLEDLKKHQDKLTHHQKLGLKYFDDFEKKIPRAEIAQIEKILKNAIKELDRAYFVTICGSYRRCKEESGDIDVLVTHPDYTSKARDEKKKAVSLKAIVECLEKKRLITDTISLGSTKFMGVCRLPEDESKPFRRLDIRLTFYDQYYCAILYFTGSDLFNKNMRAHALEKKYTLNEYALKRLTAEGCPGEAEKITSEEDVFKFLDLPYKEPKDRNV
;
A
#
# COMPACT_ATOMS: atom_id res chain seq x y z
N MET A 1 -21.10 40.07 29.36
CA MET A 1 -20.57 39.56 28.08
C MET A 1 -19.06 39.78 28.04
N GLN A 2 -18.27 38.89 28.66
CA GLN A 2 -16.80 38.96 28.59
C GLN A 2 -16.35 38.39 27.24
N LEU A 3 -16.18 39.27 26.26
CA LEU A 3 -15.47 38.97 25.02
C LEU A 3 -14.01 38.61 25.37
N GLN A 4 -13.65 37.33 25.29
CA GLN A 4 -12.25 36.93 25.43
C GLN A 4 -11.42 37.64 24.33
N LYS A 5 -10.40 38.40 24.73
CA LYS A 5 -9.40 38.95 23.80
C LYS A 5 -8.76 37.79 23.03
N LEU A 6 -8.82 37.82 21.68
CA LEU A 6 -8.05 36.93 20.81
C LEU A 6 -6.55 37.12 21.09
N LYS A 7 -5.94 36.29 21.94
CA LYS A 7 -4.48 36.16 22.12
C LYS A 7 -3.95 34.95 21.35
N TRP A 8 -3.66 35.02 20.05
CA TRP A 8 -3.01 33.85 19.45
C TRP A 8 -1.55 33.81 19.89
N ALA A 9 -0.95 32.62 19.89
CA ALA A 9 0.49 32.51 20.01
C ALA A 9 1.13 33.12 18.75
N MET A 10 1.67 34.33 18.89
CA MET A 10 2.40 35.00 17.83
C MET A 10 3.87 34.62 17.92
N ARG A 11 4.48 34.36 16.76
CA ARG A 11 5.93 34.30 16.63
C ARG A 11 6.43 35.60 16.00
N GLU A 12 7.35 36.27 16.66
CA GLU A 12 8.16 37.29 15.99
C GLU A 12 9.12 36.57 15.03
N CYS A 13 8.94 36.78 13.74
CA CYS A 13 9.81 36.21 12.73
C CYS A 13 9.97 37.22 11.59
N SER A 14 11.19 37.71 11.42
CA SER A 14 11.57 38.72 10.42
C SER A 14 11.60 38.16 9.00
N GLU A 15 11.89 36.86 8.85
CA GLU A 15 12.02 36.17 7.55
C GLU A 15 11.01 35.01 7.43
N CYS A 16 9.70 35.31 7.46
CA CYS A 16 8.66 34.31 7.22
C CYS A 16 7.56 34.77 6.24
N VAL A 17 6.82 33.79 5.74
CA VAL A 17 5.52 33.97 5.09
C VAL A 17 4.42 33.62 6.09
N LYS A 18 3.56 34.59 6.41
CA LYS A 18 2.38 34.40 7.27
C LYS A 18 1.19 34.09 6.39
N ILE A 19 0.55 32.94 6.63
CA ILE A 19 -0.57 32.43 5.85
C ILE A 19 -1.78 32.32 6.77
N LEU A 20 -2.84 33.07 6.47
CA LEU A 20 -4.12 32.90 7.14
C LEU A 20 -4.97 31.89 6.33
N LEU A 21 -5.46 30.86 7.02
CA LEU A 21 -6.21 29.76 6.43
C LEU A 21 -7.68 29.88 6.83
N VAL A 22 -8.55 29.98 5.83
CA VAL A 22 -10.00 30.14 5.98
C VAL A 22 -10.67 28.90 5.39
N ALA A 23 -11.23 28.05 6.25
CA ALA A 23 -11.89 26.80 5.86
C ALA A 23 -13.41 26.94 5.91
N ASP A 24 -14.07 26.42 4.87
CA ASP A 24 -15.52 26.31 4.70
C ASP A 24 -16.31 27.54 5.19
N PRO A 25 -16.12 28.74 4.61
CA PRO A 25 -16.94 29.92 4.92
C PRO A 25 -18.43 29.68 4.76
N GLN A 26 -18.78 28.95 3.71
CA GLN A 26 -20.10 28.49 3.33
C GLN A 26 -21.19 29.54 3.59
N ILE A 27 -21.04 30.69 2.94
CA ILE A 27 -22.01 31.78 3.10
C ILE A 27 -23.39 31.31 2.68
N LEU A 28 -24.41 31.63 3.49
CA LEU A 28 -25.77 31.16 3.30
C LEU A 28 -26.36 31.62 1.96
N GLY A 29 -26.98 30.70 1.22
CA GLY A 29 -27.66 31.01 -0.02
C GLY A 29 -29.03 31.66 0.16
N GLU A 30 -29.68 31.96 -0.96
CA GLU A 30 -31.00 32.59 -1.02
C GLU A 30 -32.08 31.64 -1.54
N LYS A 31 -31.72 30.51 -2.15
CA LYS A 31 -32.64 29.63 -2.87
C LYS A 31 -33.25 28.55 -1.97
N TYR A 32 -32.41 27.81 -1.25
CA TYR A 32 -32.81 26.72 -0.36
C TYR A 32 -33.06 27.21 1.07
N GLU A 33 -32.40 28.29 1.49
CA GLU A 33 -32.61 28.96 2.77
C GLU A 33 -33.68 30.07 2.65
N ASN A 34 -34.88 29.72 2.18
CA ASN A 34 -35.98 30.66 1.90
C ASN A 34 -37.19 30.47 2.84
N TYR A 35 -36.93 30.43 4.14
CA TYR A 35 -37.98 30.45 5.17
C TYR A 35 -38.22 31.88 5.69
N PHE A 36 -39.38 32.10 6.33
CA PHE A 36 -39.73 33.40 6.91
C PHE A 36 -38.67 33.83 7.94
N GLY A 37 -37.97 34.95 7.66
CA GLY A 37 -36.88 35.46 8.50
C GLY A 37 -35.48 35.00 8.12
N SER A 38 -35.29 34.25 7.02
CA SER A 38 -33.95 33.78 6.60
C SER A 38 -32.95 34.90 6.29
N TRP A 39 -33.44 36.10 5.95
CA TRP A 39 -32.60 37.30 5.81
C TRP A 39 -31.89 37.70 7.11
N ILE A 40 -32.47 37.41 8.28
CA ILE A 40 -31.86 37.64 9.59
C ILE A 40 -30.72 36.64 9.80
N ALA A 41 -30.94 35.36 9.49
CA ALA A 41 -29.92 34.33 9.59
C ALA A 41 -28.74 34.62 8.66
N ARG A 42 -29.01 35.06 7.42
CA ARG A 42 -27.98 35.53 6.48
C ARG A 42 -27.20 36.72 7.03
N TRP A 43 -27.90 37.77 7.44
CA TRP A 43 -27.27 38.98 8.01
C TRP A 43 -26.38 38.65 9.21
N ASP A 44 -26.86 37.80 10.10
CA ASP A 44 -26.14 37.45 11.31
C ASP A 44 -24.92 36.54 11.04
N SER A 45 -25.02 35.65 10.05
CA SER A 45 -23.92 34.82 9.55
C SER A 45 -22.84 35.65 8.89
N ASP A 46 -23.23 36.54 7.97
CA ASP A 46 -22.33 37.45 7.29
C ASP A 46 -21.60 38.36 8.28
N ARG A 47 -22.34 38.96 9.23
CA ARG A 47 -21.77 39.80 10.30
C ARG A 47 -20.82 39.03 11.21
N TYR A 48 -21.14 37.77 11.53
CA TYR A 48 -20.26 36.92 12.32
C TYR A 48 -18.94 36.69 11.59
N LEU A 49 -19.00 36.20 10.35
CA LEU A 49 -17.83 35.91 9.52
C LEU A 49 -16.98 37.16 9.29
N GLU A 50 -17.60 38.31 8.99
CA GLU A 50 -16.90 39.57 8.78
C GLU A 50 -16.15 40.00 10.04
N LYS A 51 -16.82 39.95 11.19
CA LYS A 51 -16.25 40.36 12.48
C LYS A 51 -15.13 39.43 12.93
N THR A 52 -15.30 38.12 12.79
CA THR A 52 -14.28 37.13 13.18
C THR A 52 -13.09 37.17 12.24
N PHE A 53 -13.33 37.31 10.93
CA PHE A 53 -12.28 37.48 9.92
C PHE A 53 -11.50 38.78 10.10
N SER A 54 -12.17 39.92 10.26
CA SER A 54 -11.52 41.22 10.51
C SER A 54 -10.59 41.18 11.73
N ARG A 55 -11.01 40.47 12.77
CA ARG A 55 -10.17 40.24 13.96
C ARG A 55 -8.99 39.31 13.67
N ALA A 56 -9.20 38.22 12.93
CA ALA A 56 -8.13 37.32 12.50
C ALA A 56 -7.09 38.08 11.67
N MET A 57 -7.53 38.85 10.68
CA MET A 57 -6.72 39.74 9.83
C MET A 57 -5.88 40.73 10.63
N LYS A 58 -6.53 41.48 11.54
CA LYS A 58 -5.84 42.45 12.39
C LYS A 58 -4.75 41.81 13.24
N PHE A 59 -4.96 40.57 13.68
CA PHE A 59 -4.06 39.85 14.55
C PHE A 59 -2.92 39.17 13.79
N SER A 60 -3.23 38.47 12.69
CA SER A 60 -2.26 37.69 11.93
C SER A 60 -1.39 38.55 11.03
N GLN A 61 -1.92 39.67 10.52
CA GLN A 61 -1.28 40.53 9.51
C GLN A 61 -0.66 39.67 8.39
N PRO A 62 -1.48 38.89 7.67
CA PRO A 62 -0.99 37.83 6.80
C PRO A 62 -0.41 38.41 5.50
N HIS A 63 0.56 37.69 4.93
CA HIS A 63 1.05 37.96 3.58
C HIS A 63 0.23 37.23 2.52
N VAL A 64 -0.33 36.07 2.90
CA VAL A 64 -1.13 35.19 2.05
C VAL A 64 -2.40 34.78 2.78
N ILE A 65 -3.53 34.74 2.08
CA ILE A 65 -4.79 34.20 2.60
C ILE A 65 -5.25 33.09 1.66
N ALA A 66 -5.56 31.93 2.23
CA ALA A 66 -6.06 30.79 1.49
C ALA A 66 -7.45 30.37 1.96
N PHE A 67 -8.39 30.31 1.03
CA PHE A 67 -9.74 29.81 1.22
C PHE A 67 -9.81 28.36 0.74
N LEU A 68 -10.11 27.43 1.65
CA LEU A 68 -9.92 25.99 1.49
C LEU A 68 -11.21 25.24 1.11
N GLY A 69 -12.00 25.76 0.17
CA GLY A 69 -13.25 25.13 -0.25
C GLY A 69 -14.49 25.74 0.40
N ASP A 70 -15.64 25.34 -0.14
CA ASP A 70 -17.00 25.71 0.26
C ASP A 70 -17.14 27.19 0.60
N LEU A 71 -16.85 28.06 -0.37
CA LEU A 71 -17.00 29.50 -0.20
C LEU A 71 -18.48 29.87 -0.03
N MET A 72 -19.33 29.23 -0.84
CA MET A 72 -20.77 29.46 -0.91
C MET A 72 -21.51 28.13 -0.68
N ASP A 73 -22.65 28.19 0.01
CA ASP A 73 -23.48 27.01 0.19
C ASP A 73 -24.16 26.52 -1.09
N GLU A 74 -24.58 27.46 -1.94
CA GLU A 74 -25.38 27.18 -3.13
C GLU A 74 -24.60 27.44 -4.44
N GLY A 75 -23.27 27.54 -4.39
CA GLY A 75 -22.46 27.94 -5.55
C GLY A 75 -22.66 27.04 -6.77
N HIS A 76 -22.88 25.74 -6.56
CA HIS A 76 -23.09 24.76 -7.62
C HIS A 76 -24.48 24.84 -8.27
N VAL A 77 -25.51 25.31 -7.55
CA VAL A 77 -26.89 25.44 -8.06
C VAL A 77 -27.29 26.87 -8.43
N ALA A 78 -26.49 27.86 -8.04
CA ALA A 78 -26.75 29.27 -8.34
C ALA A 78 -26.80 29.48 -9.86
N ASN A 79 -27.65 30.38 -10.34
CA ASN A 79 -27.53 30.92 -11.70
C ASN A 79 -26.40 31.98 -11.75
N ALA A 80 -26.15 32.61 -12.90
CA ALA A 80 -25.07 33.59 -13.02
C ALA A 80 -25.25 34.83 -12.13
N GLU A 81 -26.47 35.34 -12.00
CA GLU A 81 -26.80 36.53 -11.20
C GLU A 81 -26.69 36.26 -9.71
N ASP A 82 -27.20 35.10 -9.26
CA ASP A 82 -27.09 34.63 -7.88
C ASP A 82 -25.64 34.43 -7.49
N PHE A 83 -24.85 33.79 -8.36
CA PHE A 83 -23.42 33.57 -8.11
C PHE A 83 -22.65 34.88 -8.00
N ASP A 84 -22.91 35.86 -8.89
CA ASP A 84 -22.29 37.19 -8.81
C ASP A 84 -22.66 37.94 -7.52
N ARG A 85 -23.93 37.84 -7.11
CA ARG A 85 -24.41 38.42 -5.85
C ARG A 85 -23.73 37.77 -4.64
N TYR A 86 -23.64 36.44 -4.61
CA TYR A 86 -22.94 35.71 -3.56
C TYR A 86 -21.45 36.06 -3.53
N LYS A 87 -20.80 36.18 -4.69
CA LYS A 87 -19.40 36.61 -4.79
C LYS A 87 -19.20 38.01 -4.20
N ARG A 88 -20.01 38.99 -4.58
CA ARG A 88 -19.93 40.35 -4.03
C ARG A 88 -20.13 40.37 -2.51
N ARG A 89 -21.03 39.52 -2.01
CA ARG A 89 -21.26 39.35 -0.58
C ARG A 89 -20.04 38.74 0.12
N LEU A 90 -19.44 37.70 -0.46
CA LEU A 90 -18.21 37.09 0.02
C LEU A 90 -17.05 38.11 0.07
N ASP A 91 -16.86 38.87 -1.02
CA ASP A 91 -15.82 39.91 -1.11
C ASP A 91 -16.01 41.01 -0.05
N SER A 92 -17.26 41.34 0.28
CA SER A 92 -17.58 42.29 1.36
C SER A 92 -17.27 41.72 2.75
N ILE A 93 -17.67 40.47 3.02
CA ILE A 93 -17.44 39.80 4.32
C ILE A 93 -15.95 39.62 4.56
N PHE A 94 -15.22 39.21 3.53
CA PHE A 94 -13.79 38.95 3.57
C PHE A 94 -12.98 40.11 2.98
N SER A 95 -13.33 41.34 3.35
CA SER A 95 -12.62 42.53 2.90
C SER A 95 -11.17 42.53 3.38
N MET A 96 -10.22 42.73 2.45
CA MET A 96 -8.79 42.64 2.70
C MET A 96 -8.00 43.55 1.74
N PRO A 97 -6.82 44.06 2.14
CA PRO A 97 -5.93 44.80 1.25
C PRO A 97 -5.54 44.04 -0.03
N ASP A 98 -5.26 44.75 -1.11
CA ASP A 98 -4.92 44.17 -2.41
C ASP A 98 -3.47 43.66 -2.52
N ASP A 99 -2.58 44.10 -1.63
CA ASP A 99 -1.20 43.64 -1.55
C ASP A 99 -1.06 42.22 -0.96
N ILE A 100 -2.13 41.68 -0.38
CA ILE A 100 -2.17 40.32 0.14
C ILE A 100 -2.46 39.34 -0.99
N MET A 101 -1.64 38.29 -1.11
CA MET A 101 -1.89 37.21 -2.06
C MET A 101 -3.10 36.38 -1.64
N LYS A 102 -4.04 36.17 -2.57
CA LYS A 102 -5.31 35.46 -2.34
C LYS A 102 -5.30 34.12 -3.08
N ILE A 103 -5.62 33.04 -2.37
CA ILE A 103 -5.75 31.68 -2.95
C ILE A 103 -7.18 31.21 -2.69
N TYR A 104 -7.90 30.84 -3.76
CA TYR A 104 -9.25 30.29 -3.66
C TYR A 104 -9.29 28.88 -4.24
N LEU A 105 -9.74 27.92 -3.45
CA LEU A 105 -10.09 26.58 -3.90
C LEU A 105 -11.61 26.38 -3.77
N PRO A 106 -12.28 25.76 -4.76
CA PRO A 106 -13.69 25.41 -4.63
C PRO A 106 -13.87 24.13 -3.81
N GLY A 107 -14.99 24.03 -3.08
CA GLY A 107 -15.51 22.77 -2.54
C GLY A 107 -16.71 22.25 -3.33
N ASP A 108 -17.36 21.21 -2.85
CA ASP A 108 -18.51 20.60 -3.53
C ASP A 108 -19.74 21.49 -3.48
N ASN A 109 -19.90 22.34 -2.46
CA ASN A 109 -20.96 23.33 -2.43
C ASN A 109 -20.76 24.44 -3.48
N ASP A 110 -19.52 24.69 -3.90
CA ASP A 110 -19.19 25.67 -4.95
C ASP A 110 -19.35 25.13 -6.37
N ILE A 111 -18.92 23.89 -6.63
CA ILE A 111 -18.83 23.32 -7.99
C ILE A 111 -19.55 21.98 -8.21
N GLY A 112 -20.17 21.43 -7.18
CA GLY A 112 -20.75 20.09 -7.16
C GLY A 112 -19.67 19.01 -7.00
N GLY A 113 -20.05 17.74 -7.15
CA GLY A 113 -19.10 16.63 -7.16
C GLY A 113 -19.26 15.58 -6.06
N GLU A 114 -20.28 15.71 -5.20
CA GLU A 114 -20.57 14.76 -4.12
C GLU A 114 -21.01 13.39 -4.67
N ASP A 115 -22.10 13.35 -5.45
CA ASP A 115 -22.66 12.12 -6.02
C ASP A 115 -22.32 11.94 -7.53
N ASP A 116 -22.04 13.03 -8.24
CA ASP A 116 -21.86 13.07 -9.69
C ASP A 116 -20.54 13.72 -10.12
N ARG A 117 -20.16 13.61 -11.40
CA ARG A 117 -18.99 14.35 -11.92
C ARG A 117 -19.24 15.85 -11.92
N VAL A 118 -18.24 16.63 -11.50
CA VAL A 118 -18.27 18.10 -11.59
C VAL A 118 -18.63 18.54 -13.01
N SER A 119 -19.66 19.38 -13.12
CA SER A 119 -20.06 19.98 -14.39
C SER A 119 -18.96 20.92 -14.90
N ALA A 120 -18.53 20.72 -16.14
CA ALA A 120 -17.51 21.56 -16.76
C ALA A 120 -17.89 23.05 -16.81
N ASN A 121 -19.19 23.35 -16.95
CA ASN A 121 -19.68 24.73 -17.00
C ASN A 121 -19.63 25.41 -15.62
N ILE A 122 -20.00 24.68 -14.57
CA ILE A 122 -19.97 25.19 -13.18
C ILE A 122 -18.52 25.42 -12.74
N HIS A 123 -17.62 24.46 -13.01
CA HIS A 123 -16.19 24.62 -12.73
C HIS A 123 -15.57 25.79 -13.49
N LYS A 124 -15.89 25.96 -14.78
CA LYS A 124 -15.44 27.12 -15.57
C LYS A 124 -15.95 28.44 -15.00
N ARG A 125 -17.21 28.51 -14.52
CA ARG A 125 -17.75 29.71 -13.88
C ARG A 125 -16.97 30.08 -12.62
N PHE A 126 -16.69 29.11 -11.76
CA PHE A 126 -15.89 29.35 -10.55
C PHE A 126 -14.48 29.85 -10.91
N ASN A 127 -13.80 29.18 -11.84
CA ASN A 127 -12.45 29.58 -12.26
C ASN A 127 -12.43 30.95 -12.95
N PHE A 128 -13.49 31.32 -13.67
CA PHE A 128 -13.62 32.65 -14.24
C PHE A 128 -13.79 33.72 -13.14
N ALA A 129 -14.67 33.47 -12.16
CA ALA A 129 -14.93 34.38 -11.06
C ALA A 129 -13.72 34.57 -10.11
N TYR A 130 -12.93 33.52 -9.90
CA TYR A 130 -11.74 33.52 -9.05
C TYR A 130 -10.48 33.21 -9.86
N THR A 131 -10.33 33.89 -11.00
CA THR A 131 -9.23 33.67 -11.95
C THR A 131 -7.88 33.78 -11.26
N GLN A 132 -7.17 32.65 -11.19
CA GLN A 132 -5.83 32.54 -10.62
C GLN A 132 -5.15 31.30 -11.22
N PRO A 133 -3.81 31.29 -11.33
CA PRO A 133 -3.10 30.09 -11.77
C PRO A 133 -3.22 28.97 -10.71
N ASP A 134 -3.06 27.73 -11.15
CA ASP A 134 -3.08 26.55 -10.27
C ASP A 134 -1.82 26.43 -9.39
N THR A 135 -0.76 27.14 -9.77
CA THR A 135 0.49 27.28 -9.02
C THR A 135 0.76 28.76 -8.77
N LEU A 136 0.91 29.15 -7.50
CA LEU A 136 1.22 30.53 -7.08
C LEU A 136 2.56 30.55 -6.36
N VAL A 137 3.35 31.61 -6.51
CA VAL A 137 4.66 31.74 -5.84
C VAL A 137 4.71 33.07 -5.10
N TYR A 138 4.96 33.03 -3.79
CA TYR A 138 5.21 34.20 -2.97
C TYR A 138 6.60 34.10 -2.33
N LYS A 139 7.50 35.01 -2.71
CA LYS A 139 8.94 34.92 -2.35
C LYS A 139 9.51 33.56 -2.78
N THR A 140 10.04 32.76 -1.86
CA THR A 140 10.57 31.40 -2.12
C THR A 140 9.55 30.30 -1.82
N VAL A 141 8.31 30.67 -1.49
CA VAL A 141 7.24 29.72 -1.14
C VAL A 141 6.31 29.49 -2.33
N THR A 142 6.17 28.24 -2.76
CA THR A 142 5.30 27.83 -3.86
C THR A 142 4.05 27.13 -3.34
N PHE A 143 2.89 27.57 -3.81
CA PHE A 143 1.57 27.06 -3.49
C PHE A 143 1.00 26.29 -4.68
N PHE A 144 0.52 25.06 -4.44
CA PHE A 144 -0.18 24.25 -5.44
C PHE A 144 -1.62 24.02 -5.03
N LYS A 145 -2.54 24.37 -5.92
CA LYS A 145 -3.98 24.14 -5.75
C LYS A 145 -4.33 22.72 -6.18
N VAL A 146 -4.76 21.88 -5.24
CA VAL A 146 -5.16 20.51 -5.55
C VAL A 146 -6.62 20.32 -5.18
N ASN A 147 -7.47 20.12 -6.18
CA ASN A 147 -8.88 19.84 -5.98
C ASN A 147 -9.21 18.42 -6.42
N ARG A 148 -9.72 17.61 -5.48
CA ARG A 148 -10.06 16.21 -5.75
C ARG A 148 -11.32 16.08 -6.63
N LEU A 149 -12.26 17.02 -6.52
CA LEU A 149 -13.54 17.00 -7.24
C LEU A 149 -13.33 17.15 -8.75
N THR A 150 -12.38 17.99 -9.15
CA THR A 150 -12.04 18.23 -10.57
C THR A 150 -11.08 17.18 -11.13
N ARG A 151 -10.43 16.39 -10.25
CA ARG A 151 -9.38 15.41 -10.57
C ARG A 151 -8.20 16.03 -11.33
N THR A 152 -8.00 17.33 -11.19
CA THR A 152 -6.90 18.06 -11.80
C THR A 152 -5.77 18.25 -10.77
N ILE A 153 -4.55 17.96 -11.20
CA ILE A 153 -3.32 18.20 -10.44
C ILE A 153 -2.52 19.21 -11.26
N PRO A 154 -2.02 20.30 -10.66
CA PRO A 154 -1.15 21.24 -11.36
C PRO A 154 0.15 20.55 -11.79
N GLU A 155 0.75 21.00 -12.88
CA GLU A 155 2.06 20.47 -13.29
C GLU A 155 3.13 20.82 -12.25
N ALA A 156 3.93 19.81 -11.87
CA ALA A 156 5.07 19.98 -10.98
C ALA A 156 6.14 20.90 -11.62
N PRO A 157 6.93 21.65 -10.83
CA PRO A 157 8.10 22.35 -11.35
C PRO A 157 9.05 21.36 -12.02
N LYS A 158 9.59 21.71 -13.19
CA LYS A 158 10.46 20.82 -14.02
C LYS A 158 11.75 20.36 -13.32
N ASP A 159 12.08 20.96 -12.19
CA ASP A 159 13.29 20.68 -11.39
C ASP A 159 13.03 19.64 -10.28
N ALA A 160 11.79 19.17 -10.09
CA ALA A 160 11.48 18.06 -9.21
C ALA A 160 11.85 16.74 -9.92
N PHE A 161 12.81 16.02 -9.35
CA PHE A 161 13.40 14.79 -9.88
C PHE A 161 12.38 13.86 -10.58
N LEU A 162 12.66 13.58 -11.86
CA LEU A 162 12.27 12.42 -12.66
C LEU A 162 11.17 11.53 -12.06
N ASN A 163 9.95 11.58 -12.61
CA ASN A 163 9.19 10.35 -12.82
C ASN A 163 8.15 10.48 -13.94
N ASP A 164 8.53 9.82 -15.01
CA ASP A 164 7.76 9.43 -16.18
C ASP A 164 6.67 8.41 -15.75
N TYR A 165 5.57 8.84 -15.10
CA TYR A 165 4.38 7.99 -14.89
C TYR A 165 3.03 8.68 -15.16
N ALA A 166 2.35 8.22 -16.21
CA ALA A 166 1.02 8.63 -16.61
C ALA A 166 0.00 7.70 -15.95
N GLU A 167 -0.61 8.17 -14.85
CA GLU A 167 -2.00 7.86 -14.48
C GLU A 167 -2.47 8.68 -13.28
N ARG A 168 -3.22 9.76 -13.54
CA ARG A 168 -3.66 10.73 -12.53
C ARG A 168 -4.72 10.13 -11.59
N ASN A 169 -4.26 9.54 -10.48
CA ASN A 169 -5.03 9.24 -9.26
C ASN A 169 -4.37 9.96 -8.07
N THR A 170 -5.10 10.18 -6.97
CA THR A 170 -4.65 10.97 -5.79
C THR A 170 -3.33 10.51 -5.15
N THR A 171 -2.91 9.25 -5.34
CA THR A 171 -1.59 8.73 -4.95
C THR A 171 -0.43 9.36 -5.75
N ASN A 172 -0.70 9.87 -6.95
CA ASN A 172 0.29 10.58 -7.75
C ASN A 172 0.58 11.96 -7.19
N VAL A 173 -0.36 12.63 -6.51
CA VAL A 173 -0.11 14.01 -6.06
C VAL A 173 1.05 14.05 -5.06
N LEU A 174 1.11 13.11 -4.09
CA LEU A 174 2.22 13.05 -3.11
C LEU A 174 3.56 12.71 -3.78
N LYS A 175 3.57 11.86 -4.80
CA LYS A 175 4.79 11.45 -5.51
C LYS A 175 5.26 12.47 -6.54
N GLU A 176 4.32 13.05 -7.29
CA GLU A 176 4.52 13.98 -8.40
C GLU A 176 4.90 15.36 -7.88
N LEU A 177 4.28 15.80 -6.78
CA LEU A 177 4.62 17.09 -6.20
C LEU A 177 5.63 16.93 -5.04
N SER A 178 5.59 15.89 -4.20
CA SER A 178 6.43 15.73 -2.97
C SER A 178 6.35 16.87 -1.94
N PRO A 179 5.16 17.18 -1.37
CA PRO A 179 4.96 18.37 -0.55
C PRO A 179 5.57 18.28 0.84
N GLN A 180 5.98 19.44 1.36
CA GLN A 180 6.45 19.57 2.74
C GLN A 180 5.26 19.69 3.70
N VAL A 181 4.25 20.50 3.34
CA VAL A 181 3.04 20.71 4.14
C VAL A 181 1.80 20.79 3.24
N ILE A 182 0.69 20.27 3.76
CA ILE A 182 -0.63 20.22 3.15
C ILE A 182 -1.64 20.88 4.11
N PHE A 183 -2.51 21.73 3.60
CA PHE A 183 -3.63 22.32 4.35
C PHE A 183 -4.96 21.84 3.76
N THR A 184 -5.84 21.31 4.62
CA THR A 184 -7.16 20.76 4.22
C THR A 184 -8.30 21.25 5.11
N ALA A 185 -9.54 21.11 4.64
CA ALA A 185 -10.75 21.51 5.34
C ALA A 185 -11.84 20.45 5.12
N HIS A 186 -11.82 19.36 5.90
CA HIS A 186 -12.66 18.18 5.61
C HIS A 186 -13.45 17.64 6.82
N GLU A 187 -12.82 17.49 7.98
CA GLU A 187 -13.51 17.01 9.21
C GLU A 187 -14.01 18.17 10.09
N HIS A 188 -13.91 19.41 9.59
CA HIS A 188 -14.23 20.66 10.27
C HIS A 188 -13.60 20.82 11.67
N LYS A 189 -12.51 20.09 11.92
CA LYS A 189 -11.74 20.08 13.16
C LYS A 189 -10.30 20.48 12.87
N ALA A 190 -9.68 21.08 13.87
CA ALA A 190 -8.25 21.33 13.85
C ALA A 190 -7.51 20.02 14.17
N MET A 191 -6.78 19.48 13.19
CA MET A 191 -6.04 18.22 13.32
C MET A 191 -4.73 18.33 12.56
N HIS A 192 -3.70 17.64 13.04
CA HIS A 192 -2.48 17.43 12.29
C HIS A 192 -2.21 15.94 12.12
N ILE A 193 -1.70 15.63 10.95
CA ILE A 193 -1.35 14.32 10.47
C ILE A 193 0.04 14.44 9.87
N SER A 194 0.96 13.59 10.29
CA SER A 194 2.30 13.48 9.71
C SER A 194 2.44 12.15 8.99
N LEU A 195 3.07 12.15 7.81
CA LEU A 195 3.30 11.00 6.96
C LEU A 195 4.78 10.91 6.62
N ASP A 196 5.47 9.86 7.07
CA ASP A 196 6.86 9.59 6.70
C ASP A 196 6.94 9.21 5.20
N THR A 197 7.60 10.04 4.40
CA THR A 197 7.88 9.87 2.96
C THR A 197 8.76 8.68 2.62
N ALA A 198 9.60 8.21 3.54
CA ALA A 198 10.46 7.05 3.33
C ALA A 198 9.67 5.74 3.51
N THR A 199 8.68 5.74 4.42
CA THR A 199 7.88 4.55 4.76
C THR A 199 6.43 4.59 4.27
N ASP A 200 5.98 5.73 3.71
CA ASP A 200 4.61 6.05 3.28
C ASP A 200 3.57 5.73 4.38
N GLN A 201 3.94 5.98 5.65
CA GLN A 201 3.15 5.68 6.84
C GLN A 201 2.86 6.92 7.68
N LEU A 202 1.69 6.93 8.32
CA LEU A 202 1.33 7.94 9.31
C LEU A 202 2.34 7.89 10.46
N SER A 203 3.18 8.92 10.57
CA SER A 203 4.17 9.05 11.64
C SER A 203 3.54 9.63 12.91
N ASP A 204 2.57 10.54 12.79
CA ASP A 204 1.85 11.11 13.92
C ASP A 204 0.44 11.59 13.56
N VAL A 205 -0.49 11.57 14.53
CA VAL A 205 -1.83 12.15 14.40
C VAL A 205 -2.26 12.73 15.74
N TRP A 206 -2.57 14.02 15.77
CA TRP A 206 -3.15 14.64 16.95
C TRP A 206 -4.27 15.63 16.61
N ILE A 207 -5.28 15.66 17.47
CA ILE A 207 -6.39 16.61 17.40
C ILE A 207 -6.02 17.82 18.26
N LEU A 208 -6.15 19.01 17.67
CA LEU A 208 -5.84 20.27 18.34
C LEU A 208 -6.98 20.66 19.28
N PRO A 209 -6.74 20.75 20.61
CA PRO A 209 -7.79 21.01 21.58
C PRO A 209 -8.40 22.41 21.39
N PRO A 210 -9.72 22.57 21.55
CA PRO A 210 -10.43 23.78 21.12
C PRO A 210 -10.16 25.06 21.93
N TYR A 211 -9.44 24.95 23.05
CA TYR A 211 -9.22 26.05 23.99
C TYR A 211 -7.76 26.40 24.22
N GLU A 212 -6.85 25.67 23.59
CA GLU A 212 -5.42 25.97 23.62
C GLU A 212 -5.01 26.47 22.24
N THR A 213 -4.14 27.48 22.19
CA THR A 213 -3.52 27.93 20.93
C THR A 213 -2.01 27.69 20.96
N PRO A 214 -1.53 26.46 21.20
CA PRO A 214 -0.10 26.19 21.15
C PRO A 214 0.40 26.37 19.71
N LEU A 215 1.61 26.91 19.60
CA LEU A 215 2.30 27.04 18.33
C LEU A 215 3.04 25.74 18.06
N TYR A 216 2.60 24.97 17.06
CA TYR A 216 3.23 23.71 16.69
C TYR A 216 4.33 23.94 15.68
N GLN A 217 5.55 23.54 16.01
CA GLN A 217 6.65 23.54 15.08
C GLN A 217 6.65 22.23 14.27
N LEU A 218 6.56 22.36 12.95
CA LEU A 218 6.60 21.29 11.97
C LEU A 218 7.93 21.40 11.21
N ARG A 219 8.74 20.35 11.23
CA ARG A 219 10.04 20.33 10.54
C ARG A 219 9.84 19.84 9.11
N MET A 220 10.18 20.67 8.13
CA MET A 220 9.96 20.42 6.70
C MET A 220 11.17 19.80 5.98
N ASP A 221 12.26 19.51 6.69
CA ASP A 221 13.52 18.93 6.19
C ASP A 221 13.68 17.43 6.46
N VAL A 222 12.91 16.86 7.39
CA VAL A 222 13.07 15.47 7.82
C VAL A 222 11.93 14.63 7.27
N GLY A 223 12.10 14.06 6.08
CA GLY A 223 11.43 12.83 5.63
C GLY A 223 9.91 12.70 5.78
N ASP A 224 9.18 13.71 6.21
CA ASP A 224 7.77 13.66 6.60
C ASP A 224 6.97 14.73 5.83
N ILE A 225 5.75 14.39 5.46
CA ILE A 225 4.73 15.29 4.91
C ILE A 225 3.73 15.59 6.01
N HIS A 226 3.50 16.86 6.29
CA HIS A 226 2.51 17.24 7.30
C HIS A 226 1.21 17.69 6.64
N GLU A 227 0.11 17.00 6.92
CA GLU A 227 -1.23 17.50 6.65
C GLU A 227 -1.79 18.19 7.91
N VAL A 228 -2.21 19.44 7.75
CA VAL A 228 -2.89 20.21 8.80
C VAL A 228 -4.29 20.53 8.32
N GLN A 229 -5.26 19.97 9.03
CA GLN A 229 -6.66 20.21 8.81
C GLN A 229 -7.12 21.42 9.62
N ILE A 230 -7.85 22.30 8.95
CA ILE A 230 -8.28 23.60 9.45
C ILE A 230 -9.75 23.49 9.87
N PRO A 231 -10.12 23.98 11.06
CA PRO A 231 -11.50 23.98 11.49
C PRO A 231 -12.31 24.95 10.62
N THR A 232 -13.59 24.63 10.37
CA THR A 232 -14.49 25.53 9.64
C THR A 232 -14.60 26.87 10.37
N CYS A 233 -14.69 27.98 9.64
CA CYS A 233 -14.93 29.30 10.22
C CYS A 233 -16.42 29.63 10.38
N SER A 234 -17.32 28.79 9.85
CA SER A 234 -18.76 29.03 9.82
C SER A 234 -19.51 28.22 10.87
N TYR A 235 -20.37 28.88 11.66
CA TYR A 235 -21.22 28.18 12.64
C TYR A 235 -22.35 27.38 12.00
N ARG A 236 -22.61 27.61 10.70
CA ARG A 236 -23.69 26.96 9.97
C ARG A 236 -23.62 25.44 10.02
N MET A 237 -22.40 24.90 10.08
CA MET A 237 -22.11 23.46 10.03
C MET A 237 -22.53 22.71 11.30
N GLY A 238 -23.17 23.38 12.27
CA GLY A 238 -23.55 22.77 13.55
C GLY A 238 -22.34 22.34 14.37
N THR A 239 -21.14 22.85 14.06
CA THR A 239 -19.91 22.49 14.76
C THR A 239 -19.76 23.37 16.00
N PRO A 240 -19.50 22.76 17.18
CA PRO A 240 -19.39 23.53 18.43
C PRO A 240 -18.12 24.39 18.48
N HIS A 241 -17.17 24.16 17.57
CA HIS A 241 -15.86 24.75 17.57
C HIS A 241 -15.51 25.20 16.15
N MET A 242 -15.73 26.48 15.86
CA MET A 242 -15.35 27.13 14.60
C MET A 242 -14.07 27.92 14.78
N GLY A 243 -13.27 28.12 13.74
CA GLY A 243 -11.99 28.80 13.87
C GLY A 243 -11.30 29.18 12.57
N TYR A 244 -10.04 29.58 12.71
CA TYR A 244 -9.13 29.86 11.59
C TYR A 244 -7.79 29.17 11.86
N GLY A 245 -7.04 28.91 10.79
CA GLY A 245 -5.65 28.47 10.87
C GLY A 245 -4.70 29.63 10.60
N LEU A 246 -3.54 29.63 11.28
CA LEU A 246 -2.45 30.55 11.00
C LEU A 246 -1.15 29.76 10.91
N ALA A 247 -0.47 29.88 9.77
CA ALA A 247 0.81 29.25 9.50
C ALA A 247 1.91 30.29 9.27
N TYR A 248 3.11 30.01 9.78
CA TYR A 248 4.33 30.75 9.54
C TYR A 248 5.33 29.83 8.85
N ILE A 249 5.64 30.11 7.58
CA ILE A 249 6.67 29.39 6.84
C ILE A 249 7.96 30.18 6.94
N ASN A 250 8.97 29.60 7.60
CA ASN A 250 10.27 30.24 7.74
C ASN A 250 11.03 30.18 6.42
N LEU A 251 11.59 31.31 5.99
CA LEU A 251 12.29 31.44 4.72
C LEU A 251 13.77 31.06 4.81
N SER A 252 14.29 30.91 6.04
CA SER A 252 15.71 30.66 6.32
C SER A 252 15.91 29.26 6.92
N LEU A 253 15.00 28.81 7.78
CA LEU A 253 14.97 27.44 8.31
C LEU A 253 13.91 26.61 7.58
N HIS A 254 14.17 25.32 7.33
CA HIS A 254 13.18 24.42 6.72
C HIS A 254 12.13 24.01 7.76
N ASP A 255 11.44 24.98 8.35
CA ASP A 255 10.40 24.75 9.36
C ASP A 255 9.15 25.61 9.13
N ALA A 256 8.00 25.02 9.44
CA ALA A 256 6.71 25.68 9.48
C ALA A 256 6.22 25.71 10.92
N HIS A 257 5.53 26.78 11.30
CA HIS A 257 4.81 26.81 12.57
C HIS A 257 3.34 27.00 12.30
N VAL A 258 2.49 26.15 12.86
CA VAL A 258 1.05 26.22 12.63
C VAL A 258 0.32 26.27 13.96
N CYS A 259 -0.72 27.10 14.01
CA CYS A 259 -1.66 27.12 15.12
C CYS A 259 -3.08 27.27 14.57
N CYS A 260 -4.02 26.56 15.17
CA CYS A 260 -5.44 26.76 14.90
C CYS A 260 -6.06 27.41 16.12
N ARG A 261 -7.01 28.32 15.89
CA ARG A 261 -7.76 28.93 16.97
C ARG A 261 -9.24 28.90 16.71
N TYR A 262 -9.97 28.44 17.71
CA TYR A 262 -11.41 28.49 17.70
C TYR A 262 -11.94 29.85 18.19
N SER A 263 -12.91 30.41 17.47
CA SER A 263 -13.62 31.63 17.81
C SER A 263 -14.73 31.32 18.84
N ARG A 264 -14.54 31.79 20.07
CA ARG A 264 -15.63 31.86 21.07
C ARG A 264 -16.45 33.13 20.85
N GLU A 265 -17.57 33.02 20.14
CA GLU A 265 -18.74 33.84 20.48
C GLU A 265 -19.75 32.91 21.16
N ASP A 266 -20.04 33.15 22.43
CA ASP A 266 -21.05 32.41 23.21
C ASP A 266 -22.43 32.72 22.60
N ARG A 267 -22.97 31.80 21.79
CA ARG A 267 -24.31 31.89 21.23
C ARG A 267 -25.10 30.65 21.66
N ARG A 268 -25.79 30.78 22.79
CA ARG A 268 -26.87 29.87 23.20
C ARG A 268 -28.16 30.21 22.43
N ILE A 269 -28.26 29.93 21.13
CA ILE A 269 -29.53 30.09 20.40
C ILE A 269 -29.67 29.01 19.30
N HIS A 270 -30.67 28.14 19.53
CA HIS A 270 -31.44 27.24 18.66
C HIS A 270 -30.78 26.05 17.94
N ASP A 271 -30.87 24.88 18.59
CA ASP A 271 -30.97 23.57 17.95
C ASP A 271 -32.34 23.44 17.24
N SER A 272 -32.33 23.42 15.90
CA SER A 272 -33.26 22.63 15.09
C SER A 272 -32.99 22.83 13.60
N VAL A 273 -32.47 21.80 12.92
CA VAL A 273 -32.90 21.23 11.62
C VAL A 273 -31.78 20.34 11.08
N VAL A 274 -32.16 19.13 10.66
CA VAL A 274 -31.33 18.02 10.20
C VAL A 274 -30.96 18.19 8.72
N ALA A 275 -29.70 17.95 8.36
CA ALA A 275 -29.33 17.38 7.05
C ALA A 275 -28.07 16.51 7.17
N ARG A 276 -28.07 15.37 6.45
CA ARG A 276 -26.93 14.45 6.30
C ARG A 276 -25.78 15.18 5.59
N GLN A 277 -24.55 14.91 6.00
CA GLN A 277 -23.36 15.42 5.32
C GLN A 277 -22.29 14.33 5.22
N ILE A 278 -21.80 14.10 4.00
CA ILE A 278 -20.73 13.15 3.67
C ILE A 278 -19.55 13.97 3.11
N PRO A 279 -18.28 13.65 3.43
CA PRO A 279 -17.22 14.66 3.34
C PRO A 279 -16.61 14.86 1.93
N ALA A 280 -16.48 16.13 1.47
CA ALA A 280 -15.69 16.52 0.29
C ALA A 280 -14.28 17.03 0.68
N ALA A 281 -13.26 16.75 -0.14
CA ALA A 281 -11.86 17.00 0.22
C ALA A 281 -11.16 17.98 -0.76
N THR A 282 -10.77 19.15 -0.24
CA THR A 282 -10.00 20.19 -0.96
C THR A 282 -8.66 20.45 -0.24
N CYS A 283 -7.59 20.64 -1.01
CA CYS A 283 -6.21 20.57 -0.51
C CYS A 283 -5.32 21.68 -1.09
N LEU A 284 -4.65 22.45 -0.24
CA LEU A 284 -3.61 23.42 -0.62
C LEU A 284 -2.23 22.91 -0.16
N ARG A 285 -1.21 22.98 -1.03
CA ARG A 285 0.16 22.50 -0.71
C ARG A 285 1.20 23.58 -0.78
N VAL A 286 2.26 23.46 0.03
CA VAL A 286 3.31 24.50 0.19
C VAL A 286 4.73 23.92 0.09
N TYR A 287 5.65 24.64 -0.58
CA TYR A 287 7.06 24.27 -0.81
C TYR A 287 8.01 25.44 -0.60
N ARG A 288 9.27 25.14 -0.25
CA ARG A 288 10.41 26.07 -0.30
C ARG A 288 11.34 25.75 -1.48
N TYR A 289 11.64 26.72 -2.35
CA TYR A 289 12.47 26.53 -3.55
C TYR A 289 13.99 26.51 -3.25
N THR A 290 14.71 25.51 -3.78
CA THR A 290 16.18 25.39 -3.79
C THR A 290 16.64 24.85 -5.16
N GLY A 291 17.35 25.63 -6.00
CA GLY A 291 17.57 25.26 -7.43
C GLY A 291 18.93 24.63 -7.80
N HIS A 292 18.95 23.67 -8.76
CA HIS A 292 19.74 23.63 -10.04
C HIS A 292 19.70 22.27 -10.83
N CYS A 293 19.51 22.35 -12.18
CA CYS A 293 19.99 21.53 -13.35
C CYS A 293 19.32 20.22 -13.93
N THR A 294 18.61 20.39 -15.07
CA THR A 294 18.66 19.80 -16.47
C THR A 294 18.61 18.29 -16.89
N CYS A 295 17.58 17.96 -17.72
CA CYS A 295 17.51 17.19 -19.03
C CYS A 295 16.96 15.71 -19.20
N HIS A 296 15.80 15.63 -19.91
CA HIS A 296 15.25 14.72 -21.00
C HIS A 296 14.82 13.21 -20.90
N LEU A 297 13.47 12.98 -21.06
CA LEU A 297 12.64 12.07 -21.96
C LEU A 297 12.97 10.53 -22.10
N LEU A 298 12.08 9.50 -22.11
CA LEU A 298 10.72 9.23 -22.66
C LEU A 298 10.04 7.92 -22.12
N PHE A 299 8.73 8.00 -21.81
CA PHE A 299 7.57 7.05 -21.67
C PHE A 299 7.35 5.93 -22.73
N PRO A 300 6.32 5.01 -22.68
CA PRO A 300 5.23 4.77 -21.68
C PRO A 300 4.59 3.35 -21.41
N LEU A 301 3.80 3.26 -20.31
CA LEU A 301 2.42 2.65 -20.08
C LEU A 301 2.17 1.12 -20.31
N ARG A 302 1.25 0.38 -19.66
CA ARG A 302 -0.06 0.59 -19.00
C ARG A 302 -0.40 -0.73 -18.24
N LEU A 303 -0.77 -0.81 -16.97
CA LEU A 303 -1.96 -0.35 -16.24
C LEU A 303 -3.25 -1.18 -16.36
N LEU A 304 -3.71 -1.65 -15.19
CA LEU A 304 -4.95 -2.37 -14.98
C LEU A 304 -5.86 -1.63 -14.00
N ARG A 305 -7.08 -1.38 -14.47
CA ARG A 305 -8.27 -0.96 -13.73
C ARG A 305 -8.70 -2.02 -12.71
N LYS A 306 -8.81 -1.67 -11.42
CA LYS A 306 -9.93 -2.04 -10.50
C LYS A 306 -9.70 -1.50 -9.07
N LYS A 307 -9.93 -0.19 -8.89
CA LYS A 307 -10.07 0.44 -7.57
C LYS A 307 -11.41 1.18 -7.54
N LEU A 308 -12.36 0.66 -6.76
CA LEU A 308 -13.58 1.36 -6.30
C LEU A 308 -14.31 0.55 -5.21
N ARG A 309 -13.53 0.02 -4.25
CA ARG A 309 -14.06 -0.64 -3.03
C ARG A 309 -13.21 -0.33 -1.76
N ASP A 310 -12.28 0.63 -1.84
CA ASP A 310 -11.06 0.65 -1.01
C ASP A 310 -11.01 1.64 0.19
N LEU A 311 -12.04 2.44 0.49
CA LEU A 311 -11.89 3.50 1.53
C LEU A 311 -12.12 3.04 2.99
N GLN A 312 -12.97 2.06 3.27
CA GLN A 312 -12.98 1.37 4.59
C GLN A 312 -11.82 0.37 4.75
N SER A 313 -11.07 0.10 3.67
CA SER A 313 -9.90 -0.79 3.68
C SER A 313 -8.58 -0.07 3.94
N TYR A 314 -8.56 1.26 3.96
CA TYR A 314 -7.33 2.06 3.99
C TYR A 314 -6.63 2.03 5.36
N THR A 315 -7.39 2.20 6.45
CA THR A 315 -6.90 2.02 7.83
C THR A 315 -6.49 0.58 8.12
N PHE A 316 -7.15 -0.41 7.51
CA PHE A 316 -6.80 -1.83 7.66
C PHE A 316 -5.56 -2.23 6.83
N ARG A 317 -5.34 -1.63 5.65
CA ARG A 317 -4.22 -1.95 4.75
C ARG A 317 -2.91 -1.25 5.09
N ILE A 318 -2.93 -0.07 5.71
CA ILE A 318 -1.72 0.61 6.20
C ILE A 318 -1.05 -0.21 7.33
N GLY A 319 -1.84 -0.82 8.23
CA GLY A 319 -1.35 -1.78 9.22
C GLY A 319 -0.73 -3.05 8.61
N LEU A 320 -1.17 -3.46 7.41
CA LEU A 320 -0.64 -4.61 6.66
C LEU A 320 0.68 -4.31 5.92
N ALA A 321 0.97 -3.05 5.59
CA ALA A 321 2.22 -2.65 4.92
C ALA A 321 3.41 -2.53 5.92
N PHE A 322 3.22 -2.00 7.13
CA PHE A 322 4.28 -2.00 8.16
C PHE A 322 4.61 -3.42 8.65
N LYS A 323 3.57 -4.25 8.78
CA LYS A 323 3.72 -5.69 8.96
C LYS A 323 4.68 -6.24 7.90
N SER A 324 4.58 -5.84 6.63
CA SER A 324 5.46 -6.31 5.54
C SER A 324 6.96 -5.95 5.68
N GLU A 325 7.36 -4.87 6.36
CA GLU A 325 8.79 -4.49 6.43
C GLU A 325 9.55 -5.24 7.52
N VAL A 326 9.00 -5.35 8.73
CA VAL A 326 9.56 -6.23 9.77
C VAL A 326 9.62 -7.66 9.23
N LEU A 327 8.59 -8.09 8.50
CA LEU A 327 8.59 -9.38 7.81
C LEU A 327 9.72 -9.48 6.78
N THR A 328 9.91 -8.45 5.97
CA THR A 328 10.97 -8.41 4.94
C THR A 328 12.34 -8.50 5.59
N ARG A 329 12.62 -7.72 6.65
CA ARG A 329 13.90 -7.78 7.37
C ARG A 329 14.13 -9.11 8.09
N LEU A 330 13.09 -9.68 8.69
CA LEU A 330 13.21 -11.02 9.29
C LEU A 330 13.42 -12.11 8.21
N ASN A 331 12.81 -11.97 7.03
CA ASN A 331 13.07 -12.86 5.90
C ASN A 331 14.49 -12.67 5.34
N GLU A 332 15.00 -11.43 5.21
CA GLU A 332 16.39 -11.15 4.83
C GLU A 332 17.38 -11.80 5.81
N LEU A 333 17.11 -11.70 7.12
CA LEU A 333 17.89 -12.40 8.15
C LEU A 333 17.77 -13.92 8.03
N ALA A 334 16.59 -14.45 7.72
CA ALA A 334 16.40 -15.86 7.49
C ALA A 334 17.27 -16.34 6.32
N ASP A 335 17.19 -15.66 5.19
CA ASP A 335 17.92 -15.98 3.96
C ASP A 335 19.44 -15.89 4.20
N TYR A 336 19.92 -14.89 4.94
CA TYR A 336 21.31 -14.82 5.35
C TYR A 336 21.73 -16.03 6.21
N GLU A 337 20.96 -16.38 7.23
CA GLU A 337 21.31 -17.53 8.09
C GLU A 337 21.33 -18.84 7.29
N ARG A 338 20.47 -18.99 6.27
CA ARG A 338 20.47 -20.14 5.36
C ARG A 338 21.64 -20.11 4.37
N ASN A 339 21.86 -18.98 3.71
CA ASN A 339 22.74 -18.86 2.55
C ASN A 339 24.20 -18.67 2.94
N VAL A 340 24.47 -17.98 4.03
CA VAL A 340 25.83 -17.70 4.50
C VAL A 340 26.19 -18.64 5.65
N ASN A 341 25.40 -18.64 6.73
CA ASN A 341 25.72 -19.42 7.93
C ASN A 341 25.31 -20.91 7.86
N LYS A 342 24.61 -21.32 6.80
CA LYS A 342 24.07 -22.70 6.63
C LYS A 342 23.23 -23.18 7.83
N ASN A 343 22.62 -22.25 8.58
CA ASN A 343 21.87 -22.53 9.79
C ASN A 343 20.36 -22.61 9.52
N VAL A 344 19.90 -23.82 9.15
CA VAL A 344 18.50 -24.09 8.81
C VAL A 344 17.55 -23.87 10.00
N PHE A 345 18.02 -24.09 11.24
CA PHE A 345 17.21 -23.89 12.44
C PHE A 345 16.90 -22.40 12.66
N LYS A 346 17.89 -21.52 12.55
CA LYS A 346 17.68 -20.07 12.63
C LYS A 346 16.85 -19.53 11.46
N TYR A 347 17.08 -20.04 10.25
CA TYR A 347 16.24 -19.73 9.08
C TYR A 347 14.75 -20.01 9.39
N ASN A 348 14.44 -21.22 9.88
CA ASN A 348 13.07 -21.58 10.24
C ASN A 348 12.52 -20.72 11.39
N ALA A 349 13.36 -20.36 12.37
CA ALA A 349 12.95 -19.51 13.49
C ALA A 349 12.54 -18.10 13.02
N TYR A 350 13.34 -17.45 12.16
CA TYR A 350 13.00 -16.15 11.60
C TYR A 350 11.78 -16.21 10.68
N ARG A 351 11.66 -17.25 9.83
CA ARG A 351 10.46 -17.47 9.00
C ARG A 351 9.20 -17.67 9.85
N LYS A 352 9.29 -18.41 10.96
CA LYS A 352 8.18 -18.61 11.90
C LYS A 352 7.80 -17.31 12.61
N ALA A 353 8.77 -16.54 13.08
CA ALA A 353 8.53 -15.23 13.68
C ALA A 353 7.88 -14.27 12.67
N ALA A 354 8.38 -14.26 11.42
CA ALA A 354 7.77 -13.52 10.34
C ALA A 354 6.32 -13.99 10.11
N GLY A 355 6.06 -15.27 9.83
CA GLY A 355 4.69 -15.77 9.65
C GLY A 355 3.73 -15.42 10.80
N THR A 356 4.23 -15.43 12.04
CA THR A 356 3.44 -15.07 13.25
C THR A 356 3.09 -13.59 13.28
N LEU A 357 4.08 -12.70 13.08
CA LEU A 357 3.82 -11.26 12.93
C LEU A 357 2.93 -11.00 11.72
N GLY A 358 3.10 -11.79 10.67
CA GLY A 358 2.36 -11.84 9.42
C GLY A 358 0.90 -12.29 9.54
N ALA A 359 0.49 -12.81 10.70
CA ALA A 359 -0.90 -13.17 10.98
C ALA A 359 -1.65 -12.13 11.82
N LEU A 360 -0.96 -11.18 12.47
CA LEU A 360 -1.60 -10.20 13.37
C LEU A 360 -2.46 -9.18 12.64
N THR A 361 -3.59 -8.80 13.25
CA THR A 361 -4.44 -7.70 12.76
C THR A 361 -3.97 -6.33 13.21
N GLU A 362 -3.19 -6.26 14.30
CA GLU A 362 -2.66 -5.03 14.88
C GLU A 362 -1.13 -5.02 14.90
N ARG A 363 -0.54 -3.82 14.85
CA ARG A 363 0.92 -3.62 14.88
C ARG A 363 1.43 -3.80 16.31
N VAL A 364 2.50 -4.60 16.43
CA VAL A 364 3.23 -4.76 17.68
C VAL A 364 4.03 -3.50 17.99
N LYS A 365 3.91 -2.99 19.23
CA LYS A 365 4.49 -1.70 19.66
C LYS A 365 5.85 -1.85 20.34
N SER A 366 6.20 -3.06 20.78
CA SER A 366 7.50 -3.36 21.39
C SER A 366 7.90 -4.83 21.21
N GLY A 367 9.17 -5.14 21.38
CA GLY A 367 9.70 -6.48 21.42
C GLY A 367 9.15 -7.31 22.57
N GLU A 368 8.87 -6.71 23.74
CA GLU A 368 8.24 -7.42 24.86
C GLU A 368 6.80 -7.83 24.56
N GLU A 369 6.06 -7.03 23.80
CA GLU A 369 4.76 -7.44 23.26
C GLU A 369 4.94 -8.56 22.23
N ALA A 370 5.89 -8.43 21.31
CA ALA A 370 6.17 -9.44 20.28
C ALA A 370 6.53 -10.80 20.88
N LYS A 371 7.31 -10.80 21.97
CA LYS A 371 7.81 -11.99 22.68
C LYS A 371 6.70 -12.86 23.29
N LYS A 372 5.51 -12.31 23.50
CA LYS A 372 4.33 -13.07 23.94
C LYS A 372 3.76 -13.96 22.83
N LEU A 373 4.15 -13.72 21.58
CA LEU A 373 3.64 -14.42 20.41
C LEU A 373 4.43 -15.72 20.15
N PRO A 374 3.77 -16.77 19.65
CA PRO A 374 4.40 -18.07 19.43
C PRO A 374 5.53 -17.97 18.40
N GLY A 375 6.73 -18.45 18.75
CA GLY A 375 7.88 -18.45 17.84
C GLY A 375 8.75 -17.18 17.88
N ILE A 376 8.43 -16.20 18.75
CA ILE A 376 9.25 -15.00 18.96
C ILE A 376 9.97 -15.09 20.31
N GLY A 377 11.25 -15.44 20.30
CA GLY A 377 12.10 -15.47 21.50
C GLY A 377 12.80 -14.14 21.79
N ALA A 378 13.47 -14.05 22.95
CA ALA A 378 14.13 -12.81 23.42
C ALA A 378 15.11 -12.19 22.40
N LYS A 379 15.85 -13.01 21.62
CA LYS A 379 16.78 -12.51 20.60
C LYS A 379 16.09 -11.89 19.38
N ILE A 380 14.89 -12.35 19.03
CA ILE A 380 14.07 -11.81 17.94
C ILE A 380 13.33 -10.58 18.44
N ALA A 381 12.77 -10.63 19.65
CA ALA A 381 12.16 -9.49 20.33
C ALA A 381 13.08 -8.25 20.35
N LYS A 382 14.35 -8.42 20.78
CA LYS A 382 15.34 -7.33 20.75
C LYS A 382 15.57 -6.74 19.35
N LYS A 383 15.52 -7.56 18.30
CA LYS A 383 15.67 -7.10 16.91
C LYS A 383 14.43 -6.35 16.43
N ILE A 384 13.26 -6.75 16.89
CA ILE A 384 12.02 -6.02 16.63
C ILE A 384 12.08 -4.65 17.31
N ASP A 385 12.54 -4.57 18.57
CA ASP A 385 12.75 -3.29 19.25
C ASP A 385 13.77 -2.39 18.52
N GLU A 386 14.92 -2.95 18.15
CA GLU A 386 15.95 -2.23 17.39
C GLU A 386 15.38 -1.64 16.09
N PHE A 387 14.61 -2.45 15.36
CA PHE A 387 13.97 -2.01 14.13
C PHE A 387 12.88 -0.96 14.38
N LEU A 388 12.05 -1.14 15.41
CA LEU A 388 11.00 -0.19 15.78
C LEU A 388 11.57 1.18 16.19
N GLN A 389 12.76 1.21 16.79
CA GLN A 389 13.42 2.44 17.25
C GLN A 389 14.21 3.14 16.14
N THR A 390 14.86 2.38 15.25
CA THR A 390 15.86 2.92 14.31
C THR A 390 15.46 2.83 12.84
N GLY A 391 14.39 2.09 12.52
CA GLY A 391 14.00 1.73 11.16
C GLY A 391 14.97 0.78 10.45
N LYS A 392 16.01 0.31 11.16
CA LYS A 392 17.11 -0.50 10.60
C LYS A 392 17.46 -1.66 11.52
N LEU A 393 18.21 -2.61 10.99
CA LEU A 393 18.79 -3.72 11.74
C LEU A 393 20.28 -3.72 11.48
N GLN A 394 21.08 -3.34 12.47
CA GLN A 394 22.52 -3.15 12.32
C GLN A 394 23.19 -4.42 11.79
N LYS A 395 22.75 -5.60 12.22
CA LYS A 395 23.24 -6.87 11.70
C LYS A 395 23.05 -6.99 10.18
N LEU A 396 21.91 -6.56 9.62
CA LEU A 396 21.68 -6.58 8.18
C LEU A 396 22.56 -5.55 7.46
N GLU A 397 22.79 -4.39 8.06
CA GLU A 397 23.68 -3.37 7.52
C GLU A 397 25.14 -3.85 7.48
N ASP A 398 25.59 -4.59 8.50
CA ASP A 398 26.92 -5.18 8.53
C ASP A 398 27.07 -6.31 7.50
N ILE A 399 26.02 -7.10 7.29
CA ILE A 399 25.99 -8.15 6.25
C ILE A 399 26.14 -7.54 4.85
N LYS A 400 25.49 -6.40 4.59
CA LYS A 400 25.55 -5.70 3.30
C LYS A 400 26.92 -5.08 3.01
N LYS A 401 27.77 -4.87 4.02
CA LYS A 401 29.14 -4.35 3.86
C LYS A 401 30.16 -5.42 3.49
N ASP A 402 29.84 -6.70 3.64
CA ASP A 402 30.74 -7.80 3.30
C ASP A 402 30.47 -8.30 1.88
N ASP A 403 31.36 -7.93 0.95
CA ASP A 403 31.32 -8.31 -0.46
C ASP A 403 31.18 -9.84 -0.67
N THR A 404 31.74 -10.64 0.23
CA THR A 404 31.65 -12.10 0.17
C THR A 404 30.22 -12.57 0.41
N ASN A 405 29.53 -11.97 1.39
CA ASN A 405 28.15 -12.31 1.73
C ASN A 405 27.18 -11.82 0.65
N VAL A 406 27.45 -10.65 0.09
CA VAL A 406 26.70 -10.10 -1.04
C VAL A 406 26.81 -11.04 -2.24
N ALA A 407 28.03 -11.49 -2.58
CA ALA A 407 28.26 -12.42 -3.68
C ALA A 407 27.58 -13.79 -3.46
N ILE A 408 27.71 -14.39 -2.26
CA ILE A 408 27.05 -15.66 -1.93
C ILE A 408 25.53 -15.53 -2.08
N SER A 409 24.96 -14.43 -1.58
CA SER A 409 23.52 -14.18 -1.64
C SER A 409 23.03 -13.96 -3.08
N LEU A 410 23.82 -13.26 -3.91
CA LEU A 410 23.53 -13.08 -5.33
C LEU A 410 23.53 -14.42 -6.07
N LEU A 411 24.59 -15.21 -5.94
CA LEU A 411 24.72 -16.48 -6.66
C LEU A 411 23.69 -17.51 -6.22
N ALA A 412 23.30 -17.52 -4.93
CA ALA A 412 22.26 -18.40 -4.40
C ALA A 412 20.84 -18.10 -4.95
N ARG A 413 20.62 -16.95 -5.60
CA ARG A 413 19.35 -16.64 -6.31
C ARG A 413 19.22 -17.43 -7.61
N VAL A 414 20.34 -17.86 -8.21
CA VAL A 414 20.33 -18.70 -9.42
C VAL A 414 19.79 -20.09 -9.05
N THR A 415 18.69 -20.52 -9.67
CA THR A 415 18.08 -21.82 -9.35
C THR A 415 19.08 -22.97 -9.60
N GLY A 416 19.13 -23.91 -8.65
CA GLY A 416 20.12 -25.00 -8.63
C GLY A 416 21.44 -24.64 -7.94
N ILE A 417 21.70 -23.37 -7.62
CA ILE A 417 22.84 -22.95 -6.79
C ILE A 417 22.36 -22.80 -5.34
N GLY A 418 22.77 -23.73 -4.49
CA GLY A 418 22.56 -23.64 -3.05
C GLY A 418 23.69 -22.91 -2.32
N PRO A 419 23.54 -22.66 -1.00
CA PRO A 419 24.52 -21.98 -0.14
C PRO A 419 25.94 -22.55 -0.25
N ALA A 420 26.05 -23.88 -0.30
CA ALA A 420 27.34 -24.56 -0.41
C ALA A 420 28.03 -24.30 -1.74
N LYS A 421 27.29 -24.40 -2.86
CA LYS A 421 27.84 -24.16 -4.20
C LYS A 421 28.13 -22.68 -4.43
N ALA A 422 27.30 -21.77 -3.93
CA ALA A 422 27.56 -20.33 -3.98
C ALA A 422 28.88 -19.99 -3.27
N ARG A 423 29.13 -20.57 -2.09
CA ARG A 423 30.40 -20.38 -1.37
C ARG A 423 31.60 -20.92 -2.15
N GLU A 424 31.49 -22.15 -2.67
CA GLU A 424 32.53 -22.77 -3.51
C GLU A 424 32.89 -21.89 -4.72
N LEU A 425 31.89 -21.31 -5.38
CA LEU A 425 32.08 -20.40 -6.52
C LEU A 425 32.79 -19.10 -6.10
N VAL A 426 32.38 -18.49 -4.99
CA VAL A 426 33.01 -17.27 -4.47
C VAL A 426 34.46 -17.51 -4.04
N ASP A 427 34.74 -18.64 -3.38
CA ASP A 427 36.10 -19.04 -3.00
C ASP A 427 36.97 -19.31 -4.25
N ALA A 428 36.35 -19.71 -5.37
CA ALA A 428 36.99 -19.84 -6.68
C ALA A 428 37.05 -18.52 -7.49
N GLY A 429 36.74 -17.38 -6.88
CA GLY A 429 36.81 -16.05 -7.48
C GLY A 429 35.58 -15.62 -8.28
N VAL A 430 34.52 -16.42 -8.34
CA VAL A 430 33.29 -16.10 -9.06
C VAL A 430 32.36 -15.31 -8.14
N LYS A 431 32.22 -14.00 -8.36
CA LYS A 431 31.44 -13.12 -7.47
C LYS A 431 30.24 -12.45 -8.14
N THR A 432 30.24 -12.37 -9.47
CA THR A 432 29.18 -11.74 -10.27
C THR A 432 28.48 -12.75 -11.19
N LEU A 433 27.34 -12.36 -11.77
CA LEU A 433 26.65 -13.17 -12.78
C LEU A 433 27.48 -13.24 -14.08
N GLU A 434 28.23 -12.20 -14.39
CA GLU A 434 29.16 -12.11 -15.52
C GLU A 434 30.30 -13.13 -15.36
N ASP A 435 30.85 -13.26 -14.16
CA ASP A 435 31.85 -14.29 -13.85
C ASP A 435 31.25 -15.69 -13.99
N LEU A 436 30.02 -15.86 -13.51
CA LEU A 436 29.30 -17.13 -13.60
C LEU A 436 29.04 -17.54 -15.06
N LYS A 437 28.75 -16.57 -15.95
CA LYS A 437 28.60 -16.78 -17.40
C LYS A 437 29.89 -17.22 -18.07
N LYS A 438 31.06 -16.79 -17.56
CA LYS A 438 32.39 -17.21 -18.04
C LYS A 438 32.80 -18.59 -17.54
N HIS A 439 32.27 -19.03 -16.39
CA HIS A 439 32.59 -20.30 -15.75
C HIS A 439 31.46 -21.33 -15.80
N GLN A 440 30.75 -21.41 -16.93
CA GLN A 440 29.65 -22.38 -17.12
C GLN A 440 30.11 -23.84 -17.08
N ASP A 441 31.40 -24.11 -17.31
CA ASP A 441 32.02 -25.43 -17.16
C ASP A 441 31.87 -25.98 -15.73
N LYS A 442 31.82 -25.10 -14.72
CA LYS A 442 31.67 -25.46 -13.30
C LYS A 442 30.22 -25.69 -12.86
N LEU A 443 29.26 -25.55 -13.79
CA LEU A 443 27.82 -25.58 -13.52
C LEU A 443 27.18 -26.89 -13.99
N THR A 444 26.25 -27.40 -13.18
CA THR A 444 25.37 -28.50 -13.59
C THR A 444 24.35 -28.04 -14.63
N HIS A 445 23.69 -28.98 -15.32
CA HIS A 445 22.64 -28.66 -16.30
C HIS A 445 21.53 -27.75 -15.71
N HIS A 446 21.07 -28.06 -14.49
CA HIS A 446 20.11 -27.22 -13.78
C HIS A 446 20.64 -25.80 -13.56
N GLN A 447 21.88 -25.66 -13.07
CA GLN A 447 22.47 -24.37 -12.79
C GLN A 447 22.67 -23.53 -14.05
N LYS A 448 23.02 -24.17 -15.18
CA LYS A 448 23.11 -23.51 -16.49
C LYS A 448 21.77 -22.94 -16.94
N LEU A 449 20.69 -23.72 -16.84
CA LEU A 449 19.34 -23.23 -17.14
C LEU A 449 18.91 -22.13 -16.16
N GLY A 450 19.27 -22.25 -14.88
CA GLY A 450 19.01 -21.22 -13.89
C GLY A 450 19.72 -19.90 -14.18
N LEU A 451 20.95 -19.96 -14.70
CA LEU A 451 21.69 -18.79 -15.15
C LEU A 451 21.11 -18.21 -16.45
N LYS A 452 20.76 -19.08 -17.41
CA LYS A 452 20.16 -18.69 -18.70
C LYS A 452 18.88 -17.87 -18.52
N TYR A 453 18.04 -18.26 -17.58
CA TYR A 453 16.73 -17.65 -17.33
C TYR A 453 16.67 -16.85 -16.03
N PHE A 454 17.81 -16.40 -15.51
CA PHE A 454 17.90 -15.71 -14.22
C PHE A 454 16.89 -14.56 -14.11
N ASP A 455 16.97 -13.59 -15.02
CA ASP A 455 16.11 -12.39 -15.01
C ASP A 455 14.62 -12.72 -15.14
N ASP A 456 14.28 -13.80 -15.85
CA ASP A 456 12.89 -14.21 -16.07
C ASP A 456 12.31 -14.96 -14.87
N PHE A 457 13.11 -15.77 -14.19
CA PHE A 457 12.70 -16.50 -12.99
C PHE A 457 12.52 -15.58 -11.77
N GLU A 458 13.08 -14.37 -11.79
CA GLU A 458 12.86 -13.36 -10.75
C GLU A 458 11.53 -12.61 -10.93
N LYS A 459 11.01 -12.54 -12.16
CA LYS A 459 9.73 -11.90 -12.45
C LYS A 459 8.59 -12.75 -11.92
N LYS A 460 7.69 -12.13 -11.16
CA LYS A 460 6.43 -12.77 -10.76
C LYS A 460 5.54 -13.09 -11.97
N ILE A 461 4.68 -14.07 -11.79
CA ILE A 461 3.73 -14.55 -12.80
C ILE A 461 2.33 -14.04 -12.44
N PRO A 462 1.74 -13.12 -13.22
CA PRO A 462 0.38 -12.67 -12.99
C PRO A 462 -0.62 -13.84 -13.08
N ARG A 463 -1.64 -13.83 -12.21
CA ARG A 463 -2.67 -14.88 -12.17
C ARG A 463 -3.34 -15.14 -13.52
N ALA A 464 -3.56 -14.09 -14.31
CA ALA A 464 -4.14 -14.18 -15.65
C ALA A 464 -3.26 -14.98 -16.63
N GLU A 465 -1.94 -14.89 -16.50
CA GLU A 465 -0.98 -15.66 -17.30
C GLU A 465 -1.07 -17.16 -16.95
N ILE A 466 -1.13 -17.49 -15.65
CA ILE A 466 -1.29 -18.87 -15.18
C ILE A 466 -2.62 -19.47 -15.65
N ALA A 467 -3.70 -18.68 -15.67
CA ALA A 467 -5.00 -19.14 -16.18
C ALA A 467 -4.95 -19.49 -17.68
N GLN A 468 -4.16 -18.77 -18.47
CA GLN A 468 -3.93 -19.10 -19.88
C GLN A 468 -3.11 -20.39 -20.02
N ILE A 469 -2.03 -20.52 -19.25
CA ILE A 469 -1.21 -21.74 -19.21
C ILE A 469 -2.05 -22.94 -18.76
N GLU A 470 -2.89 -22.78 -17.73
CA GLU A 470 -3.80 -23.81 -17.23
C GLU A 470 -4.75 -24.31 -18.33
N LYS A 471 -5.30 -23.40 -19.15
CA LYS A 471 -6.17 -23.75 -20.27
C LYS A 471 -5.43 -24.58 -21.31
N ILE A 472 -4.23 -24.17 -21.72
CA ILE A 472 -3.41 -24.89 -22.70
C ILE A 472 -3.02 -26.26 -22.16
N LEU A 473 -2.55 -26.30 -20.91
CA LEU A 473 -2.10 -27.51 -20.24
C LEU A 473 -3.25 -28.52 -20.08
N LYS A 474 -4.42 -28.08 -19.61
CA LYS A 474 -5.60 -28.93 -19.47
C LYS A 474 -6.07 -29.46 -20.82
N ASN A 475 -6.09 -28.64 -21.86
CA ASN A 475 -6.49 -29.07 -23.20
C ASN A 475 -5.52 -30.11 -23.77
N ALA A 476 -4.20 -29.85 -23.69
CA ALA A 476 -3.19 -30.77 -24.19
C ALA A 476 -3.21 -32.12 -23.46
N ILE A 477 -3.33 -32.11 -22.13
CA ILE A 477 -3.40 -33.35 -21.35
C ILE A 477 -4.72 -34.10 -21.61
N LYS A 478 -5.83 -33.38 -21.80
CA LYS A 478 -7.13 -33.97 -22.15
C LYS A 478 -7.16 -34.61 -23.54
N GLU A 479 -6.35 -34.11 -24.48
CA GLU A 479 -6.13 -34.74 -25.79
C GLU A 479 -5.36 -36.06 -25.67
N LEU A 480 -4.46 -36.18 -24.68
CA LEU A 480 -3.72 -37.41 -24.41
C LEU A 480 -4.64 -38.48 -23.78
N ASP A 481 -5.35 -38.11 -22.72
CA ASP A 481 -6.42 -38.91 -22.14
C ASP A 481 -7.41 -38.01 -21.38
N ARG A 482 -8.71 -38.20 -21.62
CA ARG A 482 -9.77 -37.44 -20.95
C ARG A 482 -9.93 -37.79 -19.47
N ALA A 483 -9.41 -38.94 -19.04
CA ALA A 483 -9.46 -39.38 -17.65
C ALA A 483 -8.42 -38.72 -16.74
N TYR A 484 -7.42 -38.00 -17.30
CA TYR A 484 -6.50 -37.21 -16.49
C TYR A 484 -7.22 -36.10 -15.74
N PHE A 485 -6.90 -35.99 -14.45
CA PHE A 485 -7.33 -34.89 -13.61
C PHE A 485 -6.13 -33.99 -13.28
N VAL A 486 -6.26 -32.71 -13.63
CA VAL A 486 -5.19 -31.72 -13.54
C VAL A 486 -5.64 -30.58 -12.64
N THR A 487 -4.84 -30.28 -11.63
CA THR A 487 -5.08 -29.17 -10.69
C THR A 487 -3.83 -28.30 -10.54
N ILE A 488 -3.95 -27.01 -10.85
CA ILE A 488 -2.89 -26.04 -10.53
C ILE A 488 -2.93 -25.76 -9.03
N CYS A 489 -1.80 -25.95 -8.34
CA CYS A 489 -1.66 -25.90 -6.89
C CYS A 489 -0.87 -24.64 -6.47
N GLY A 490 -0.05 -24.76 -5.43
CA GLY A 490 0.84 -23.70 -4.99
C GLY A 490 0.14 -22.41 -4.61
N SER A 491 0.85 -21.30 -4.84
CA SER A 491 0.34 -19.95 -4.57
C SER A 491 -0.89 -19.58 -5.40
N TYR A 492 -1.04 -20.15 -6.60
CA TYR A 492 -2.22 -19.96 -7.44
C TYR A 492 -3.49 -20.51 -6.79
N ARG A 493 -3.45 -21.72 -6.22
CA ARG A 493 -4.59 -22.31 -5.50
C ARG A 493 -4.92 -21.58 -4.20
N ARG A 494 -3.94 -20.92 -3.58
CA ARG A 494 -4.12 -20.02 -2.42
C ARG A 494 -4.58 -18.61 -2.79
N CYS A 495 -5.08 -18.42 -4.01
CA CYS A 495 -5.65 -17.16 -4.51
C CYS A 495 -4.67 -15.98 -4.50
N LYS A 496 -3.35 -16.20 -4.65
CA LYS A 496 -2.44 -15.07 -4.90
C LYS A 496 -2.67 -14.47 -6.29
N GLU A 497 -2.59 -13.14 -6.37
CA GLU A 497 -2.64 -12.39 -7.63
C GLU A 497 -1.38 -12.62 -8.48
N GLU A 498 -0.27 -12.96 -7.83
CA GLU A 498 1.01 -13.24 -8.47
C GLU A 498 1.69 -14.46 -7.82
N SER A 499 2.28 -15.32 -8.64
CA SER A 499 3.02 -16.52 -8.22
C SER A 499 4.51 -16.42 -8.57
N GLY A 500 5.34 -17.22 -7.91
CA GLY A 500 6.76 -17.38 -8.30
C GLY A 500 6.96 -18.38 -9.43
N ASP A 501 6.19 -19.46 -9.40
CA ASP A 501 6.23 -20.60 -10.32
C ASP A 501 4.83 -21.20 -10.48
N ILE A 502 4.74 -22.23 -11.33
CA ILE A 502 3.50 -22.94 -11.63
C ILE A 502 3.63 -24.38 -11.15
N ASP A 503 2.85 -24.72 -10.12
CA ASP A 503 2.77 -26.05 -9.53
C ASP A 503 1.57 -26.81 -10.10
N VAL A 504 1.78 -27.95 -10.74
CA VAL A 504 0.72 -28.74 -11.38
C VAL A 504 0.64 -30.13 -10.77
N LEU A 505 -0.47 -30.43 -10.13
CA LEU A 505 -0.78 -31.78 -9.69
C LEU A 505 -1.57 -32.50 -10.79
N VAL A 506 -1.10 -33.68 -11.19
CA VAL A 506 -1.78 -34.53 -12.17
C VAL A 506 -2.06 -35.88 -11.54
N THR A 507 -3.24 -36.44 -11.82
CA THR A 507 -3.59 -37.80 -11.43
C THR A 507 -4.46 -38.46 -12.49
N HIS A 508 -4.59 -39.78 -12.42
CA HIS A 508 -5.32 -40.60 -13.38
C HIS A 508 -5.99 -41.78 -12.64
N PRO A 509 -7.26 -42.13 -12.94
CA PRO A 509 -7.97 -43.22 -12.26
C PRO A 509 -7.22 -44.57 -12.26
N ASP A 510 -6.47 -44.88 -13.32
CA ASP A 510 -5.64 -46.10 -13.39
C ASP A 510 -4.32 -46.02 -12.61
N TYR A 511 -3.92 -44.84 -12.15
CA TYR A 511 -2.72 -44.62 -11.35
C TYR A 511 -3.08 -44.49 -9.87
N THR A 512 -3.25 -45.64 -9.19
CA THR A 512 -3.56 -45.72 -7.76
C THR A 512 -2.44 -46.38 -6.96
N SER A 513 -2.38 -46.14 -5.66
CA SER A 513 -1.35 -46.73 -4.78
C SER A 513 -1.39 -48.27 -4.80
N LYS A 514 -2.58 -48.85 -4.96
CA LYS A 514 -2.86 -50.29 -4.99
C LYS A 514 -2.81 -50.93 -6.39
N ALA A 515 -2.69 -50.15 -7.47
CA ALA A 515 -2.61 -50.71 -8.81
C ALA A 515 -1.36 -51.58 -9.00
N ARG A 516 -1.49 -52.64 -9.81
CA ARG A 516 -0.35 -53.46 -10.27
C ARG A 516 0.57 -52.60 -11.14
N ASP A 517 1.86 -52.92 -11.15
CA ASP A 517 2.89 -52.11 -11.82
C ASP A 517 2.65 -51.90 -13.32
N GLU A 518 2.01 -52.85 -14.00
CA GLU A 518 1.64 -52.74 -15.42
C GLU A 518 0.63 -51.61 -15.69
N LYS A 519 -0.41 -51.47 -14.85
CA LYS A 519 -1.38 -50.37 -14.97
C LYS A 519 -0.75 -49.03 -14.58
N LYS A 520 0.15 -49.03 -13.60
CA LYS A 520 0.93 -47.83 -13.23
C LYS A 520 1.84 -47.38 -14.38
N LYS A 521 2.43 -48.30 -15.14
CA LYS A 521 3.29 -47.99 -16.30
C LYS A 521 2.53 -47.38 -17.48
N ALA A 522 1.23 -47.65 -17.62
CA ALA A 522 0.39 -47.04 -18.67
C ALA A 522 0.25 -45.52 -18.50
N VAL A 523 0.31 -45.03 -17.25
CA VAL A 523 0.28 -43.61 -16.93
C VAL A 523 1.71 -43.10 -16.77
N SER A 524 2.17 -42.33 -17.76
CA SER A 524 3.56 -41.87 -17.83
C SER A 524 3.64 -40.35 -17.76
N LEU A 525 4.34 -39.83 -16.74
CA LEU A 525 4.67 -38.41 -16.66
C LEU A 525 5.50 -37.96 -17.87
N LYS A 526 6.35 -38.85 -18.41
CA LYS A 526 7.13 -38.56 -19.61
C LYS A 526 6.22 -38.28 -20.82
N ALA A 527 5.16 -39.06 -21.02
CA ALA A 527 4.23 -38.86 -22.12
C ALA A 527 3.49 -37.51 -22.00
N ILE A 528 3.14 -37.10 -20.77
CA ILE A 528 2.56 -35.77 -20.50
C ILE A 528 3.55 -34.68 -20.90
N VAL A 529 4.81 -34.78 -20.48
CA VAL A 529 5.85 -33.78 -20.78
C VAL A 529 6.10 -33.71 -22.29
N GLU A 530 6.28 -34.84 -22.97
CA GLU A 530 6.45 -34.92 -24.43
C GLU A 530 5.27 -34.29 -25.19
N CYS A 531 4.03 -34.46 -24.68
CA CYS A 531 2.84 -33.82 -25.23
C CYS A 531 2.92 -32.28 -25.11
N LEU A 532 3.31 -31.78 -23.94
CA LEU A 532 3.41 -30.34 -23.67
C LEU A 532 4.60 -29.69 -24.40
N GLU A 533 5.68 -30.41 -24.63
CA GLU A 533 6.79 -30.00 -25.50
C GLU A 533 6.35 -29.87 -26.96
N LYS A 534 5.57 -30.84 -27.48
CA LYS A 534 4.99 -30.76 -28.84
C LYS A 534 4.07 -29.56 -29.03
N LYS A 535 3.34 -29.17 -27.98
CA LYS A 535 2.51 -27.95 -27.96
C LYS A 535 3.32 -26.67 -27.73
N ARG A 536 4.66 -26.77 -27.64
CA ARG A 536 5.61 -25.67 -27.37
C ARG A 536 5.36 -24.95 -26.04
N LEU A 537 4.63 -25.58 -25.12
CA LEU A 537 4.41 -25.02 -23.79
C LEU A 537 5.66 -25.22 -22.92
N ILE A 538 6.20 -26.44 -22.89
CA ILE A 538 7.48 -26.73 -22.23
C ILE A 538 8.61 -26.44 -23.21
N THR A 539 9.61 -25.68 -22.75
CA THR A 539 10.76 -25.25 -23.57
C THR A 539 12.05 -25.91 -23.16
N ASP A 540 12.25 -26.15 -21.86
CA ASP A 540 13.47 -26.77 -21.33
C ASP A 540 13.15 -27.70 -20.16
N THR A 541 13.87 -28.80 -20.07
CA THR A 541 13.78 -29.76 -18.96
C THR A 541 14.96 -29.56 -18.00
N ILE A 542 14.65 -29.31 -16.73
CA ILE A 542 15.66 -29.27 -15.65
C ILE A 542 15.89 -30.68 -15.12
N SER A 543 14.80 -31.39 -14.79
CA SER A 543 14.83 -32.79 -14.35
C SER A 543 13.51 -33.47 -14.64
N LEU A 544 13.55 -34.72 -15.10
CA LEU A 544 12.37 -35.55 -15.34
C LEU A 544 12.54 -36.91 -14.65
N GLY A 545 11.73 -37.16 -13.62
CA GLY A 545 11.58 -38.45 -12.97
C GLY A 545 10.24 -39.12 -13.31
N SER A 546 9.97 -40.27 -12.71
CA SER A 546 8.71 -41.01 -12.93
C SER A 546 7.48 -40.31 -12.35
N THR A 547 7.64 -39.53 -11.28
CA THR A 547 6.53 -38.87 -10.56
C THR A 547 6.67 -37.36 -10.44
N LYS A 548 7.84 -36.80 -10.79
CA LYS A 548 8.12 -35.37 -10.69
C LYS A 548 8.88 -34.88 -11.93
N PHE A 549 8.40 -33.78 -12.49
CA PHE A 549 9.05 -33.02 -13.52
C PHE A 549 9.34 -31.61 -12.99
N MET A 550 10.51 -31.09 -13.31
CA MET A 550 10.89 -29.70 -13.11
C MET A 550 11.40 -29.19 -14.46
N GLY A 551 10.85 -28.09 -14.95
CA GLY A 551 11.28 -27.50 -16.19
C GLY A 551 10.89 -26.04 -16.36
N VAL A 552 10.89 -25.62 -17.61
CA VAL A 552 10.65 -24.26 -18.06
C VAL A 552 9.53 -24.28 -19.06
N CYS A 553 8.61 -23.33 -18.93
CA CYS A 553 7.51 -23.14 -19.86
C CYS A 553 7.42 -21.69 -20.32
N ARG A 554 6.76 -21.47 -21.44
CA ARG A 554 6.43 -20.13 -21.96
C ARG A 554 5.10 -20.20 -22.69
N LEU A 555 4.34 -19.12 -22.66
CA LEU A 555 3.13 -19.04 -23.49
C LEU A 555 3.52 -19.18 -24.97
N PRO A 556 2.98 -20.17 -25.71
CA PRO A 556 3.43 -20.46 -27.08
C PRO A 556 3.14 -19.35 -28.10
N GLU A 557 2.08 -18.57 -27.87
CA GLU A 557 1.56 -17.57 -28.81
C GLU A 557 2.14 -16.17 -28.59
N ASP A 558 2.97 -15.98 -27.56
CA ASP A 558 3.52 -14.67 -27.20
C ASP A 558 5.00 -14.81 -26.80
N GLU A 559 5.89 -14.60 -27.76
CA GLU A 559 7.34 -14.67 -27.55
C GLU A 559 7.87 -13.54 -26.67
N SER A 560 7.09 -12.47 -26.43
CA SER A 560 7.45 -11.39 -25.51
C SER A 560 7.30 -11.81 -24.04
N LYS A 561 6.63 -12.94 -23.76
CA LYS A 561 6.43 -13.42 -22.40
C LYS A 561 7.71 -14.03 -21.81
N PRO A 562 7.99 -13.76 -20.52
CA PRO A 562 9.13 -14.37 -19.84
C PRO A 562 9.03 -15.90 -19.79
N PHE A 563 10.18 -16.56 -19.72
CA PHE A 563 10.24 -17.99 -19.40
C PHE A 563 9.87 -18.23 -17.93
N ARG A 564 8.99 -19.19 -17.66
CA ARG A 564 8.43 -19.47 -16.33
C ARG A 564 8.83 -20.84 -15.83
N ARG A 565 9.06 -20.97 -14.52
CA ARG A 565 9.26 -22.27 -13.88
C ARG A 565 7.95 -23.05 -13.81
N LEU A 566 8.00 -24.31 -14.21
CA LEU A 566 6.88 -25.25 -14.18
C LEU A 566 7.31 -26.54 -13.48
N ASP A 567 6.57 -26.93 -12.46
CA ASP A 567 6.74 -28.19 -11.74
C ASP A 567 5.48 -29.03 -11.89
N ILE A 568 5.61 -30.25 -12.40
CA ILE A 568 4.50 -31.20 -12.56
C ILE A 568 4.74 -32.37 -11.63
N ARG A 569 3.74 -32.69 -10.80
CA ARG A 569 3.76 -33.85 -9.90
C ARG A 569 2.63 -34.80 -10.25
N LEU A 570 3.00 -36.01 -10.67
CA LEU A 570 2.08 -37.12 -10.84
C LEU A 570 1.84 -37.77 -9.47
N THR A 571 0.58 -37.86 -9.05
CA THR A 571 0.18 -38.44 -7.77
C THR A 571 -0.86 -39.54 -7.94
N PHE A 572 -0.88 -40.47 -6.99
CA PHE A 572 -1.88 -41.52 -6.94
C PHE A 572 -3.29 -40.94 -6.73
N TYR A 573 -4.25 -41.46 -7.50
CA TYR A 573 -5.63 -40.98 -7.52
C TYR A 573 -6.33 -41.12 -6.18
N ASP A 574 -6.11 -42.23 -5.50
CA ASP A 574 -6.63 -42.54 -4.17
C ASP A 574 -5.94 -41.76 -3.03
N GLN A 575 -4.87 -41.02 -3.32
CA GLN A 575 -4.13 -40.20 -2.36
C GLN A 575 -4.21 -38.70 -2.69
N TYR A 576 -5.10 -38.33 -3.62
CA TYR A 576 -5.23 -36.97 -4.15
C TYR A 576 -5.35 -35.91 -3.05
N TYR A 577 -6.14 -36.15 -2.01
CA TYR A 577 -6.40 -35.15 -0.96
C TYR A 577 -5.17 -34.84 -0.08
N CYS A 578 -4.34 -35.83 0.23
CA CYS A 578 -3.06 -35.59 0.91
C CYS A 578 -2.08 -34.86 -0.02
N ALA A 579 -2.07 -35.22 -1.30
CA ALA A 579 -1.18 -34.64 -2.29
C ALA A 579 -1.53 -33.18 -2.59
N ILE A 580 -2.82 -32.86 -2.76
CA ILE A 580 -3.26 -31.48 -2.99
C ILE A 580 -3.08 -30.63 -1.74
N LEU A 581 -3.31 -31.16 -0.54
CA LEU A 581 -3.01 -30.44 0.71
C LEU A 581 -1.53 -30.06 0.78
N TYR A 582 -0.64 -31.02 0.52
CA TYR A 582 0.80 -30.78 0.44
C TYR A 582 1.16 -29.75 -0.63
N PHE A 583 0.68 -29.92 -1.86
CA PHE A 583 1.12 -29.10 -2.99
C PHE A 583 0.44 -27.72 -3.02
N THR A 584 -0.65 -27.54 -2.26
CA THR A 584 -1.27 -26.23 -2.02
C THR A 584 -0.40 -25.35 -1.11
N GLY A 585 0.26 -25.90 -0.10
CA GLY A 585 1.09 -25.13 0.85
C GLY A 585 0.31 -24.10 1.69
N SER A 586 0.93 -23.03 2.20
CA SER A 586 2.34 -22.64 2.05
C SER A 586 3.34 -23.65 2.67
N ASP A 587 4.63 -23.50 2.39
CA ASP A 587 5.68 -24.34 2.97
C ASP A 587 5.69 -24.30 4.51
N LEU A 588 5.48 -23.11 5.07
CA LEU A 588 5.40 -22.90 6.51
C LEU A 588 4.09 -23.48 7.09
N PHE A 589 2.96 -23.32 6.38
CA PHE A 589 1.70 -23.96 6.75
C PHE A 589 1.86 -25.49 6.84
N ASN A 590 2.47 -26.10 5.82
CA ASN A 590 2.73 -27.55 5.80
C ASN A 590 3.64 -27.98 6.96
N LYS A 591 4.72 -27.24 7.24
CA LYS A 591 5.62 -27.54 8.37
C LYS A 591 4.87 -27.48 9.70
N ASN A 592 4.07 -26.45 9.93
CA ASN A 592 3.30 -26.28 11.15
C ASN A 592 2.24 -27.38 11.30
N MET A 593 1.51 -27.70 10.24
CA MET A 593 0.49 -28.75 10.25
C MET A 593 1.10 -30.14 10.49
N ARG A 594 2.26 -30.44 9.89
CA ARG A 594 2.99 -31.70 10.14
C ARG A 594 3.54 -31.78 11.57
N ALA A 595 4.01 -30.66 12.13
CA ALA A 595 4.43 -30.61 13.52
C ALA A 595 3.26 -30.87 14.49
N HIS A 596 2.12 -30.22 14.25
CA HIS A 596 0.88 -30.46 15.01
C HIS A 596 0.39 -31.92 14.86
N ALA A 597 0.51 -32.50 13.67
CA ALA A 597 0.20 -33.92 13.47
C ALA A 597 1.04 -34.82 14.39
N LEU A 598 2.34 -34.56 14.49
CA LEU A 598 3.24 -35.32 15.38
C LEU A 598 2.82 -35.16 16.86
N GLU A 599 2.43 -33.96 17.29
CA GLU A 599 1.90 -33.70 18.63
C GLU A 599 0.62 -34.51 18.91
N LYS A 600 -0.26 -34.62 17.91
CA LYS A 600 -1.48 -35.46 17.94
C LYS A 600 -1.23 -36.95 17.69
N LYS A 601 0.03 -37.40 17.67
CA LYS A 601 0.43 -38.81 17.41
C LYS A 601 0.07 -39.30 16.01
N TYR A 602 0.22 -38.44 15.02
CA TYR A 602 0.10 -38.75 13.60
C TYR A 602 1.36 -38.35 12.84
N THR A 603 1.59 -38.97 11.69
CA THR A 603 2.54 -38.48 10.68
C THR A 603 1.79 -38.18 9.39
N LEU A 604 2.03 -37.00 8.83
CA LEU A 604 1.40 -36.50 7.62
C LEU A 604 2.45 -36.25 6.54
N ASN A 605 2.27 -36.87 5.38
CA ASN A 605 3.04 -36.58 4.18
C ASN A 605 2.12 -36.35 2.96
N GLU A 606 2.69 -36.17 1.78
CA GLU A 606 1.93 -35.96 0.54
C GLU A 606 1.10 -37.18 0.08
N TYR A 607 1.29 -38.34 0.70
CA TYR A 607 0.64 -39.59 0.31
C TYR A 607 -0.47 -39.98 1.29
N ALA A 608 -0.24 -39.82 2.59
CA ALA A 608 -1.14 -40.29 3.63
C ALA A 608 -0.99 -39.52 4.94
N LEU A 609 -2.07 -39.58 5.73
CA LEU A 609 -2.06 -39.39 7.18
C LEU A 609 -2.03 -40.77 7.84
N LYS A 610 -1.10 -41.00 8.76
CA LYS A 610 -0.95 -42.29 9.47
C LYS A 610 -0.88 -42.04 10.96
N ARG A 611 -1.61 -42.83 11.76
CA ARG A 611 -1.47 -42.82 13.21
C ARG A 611 -0.13 -43.43 13.61
N LEU A 612 0.54 -42.85 14.61
CA LEU A 612 1.77 -43.40 15.18
C LEU A 612 1.42 -44.45 16.25
N THR A 613 2.14 -45.56 16.26
CA THR A 613 2.07 -46.56 17.35
C THR A 613 2.68 -46.02 18.64
N ALA A 614 2.56 -46.76 19.74
CA ALA A 614 3.17 -46.38 21.03
C ALA A 614 4.70 -46.21 20.92
N GLU A 615 5.33 -46.97 20.03
CA GLU A 615 6.76 -46.94 19.72
C GLU A 615 7.15 -45.81 18.75
N GLY A 616 6.17 -45.04 18.24
CA GLY A 616 6.39 -43.95 17.29
C GLY A 616 6.51 -44.38 15.82
N CYS A 617 6.15 -45.62 15.49
CA CYS A 617 6.17 -46.14 14.12
C CYS A 617 4.88 -45.75 13.36
N PRO A 618 4.94 -45.42 12.05
CA PRO A 618 3.75 -45.14 11.26
C PRO A 618 2.89 -46.40 11.04
N GLY A 619 1.64 -46.36 11.48
CA GLY A 619 0.64 -47.41 11.26
C GLY A 619 -0.01 -47.37 9.87
N GLU A 620 -1.26 -47.85 9.79
CA GLU A 620 -2.05 -47.83 8.55
C GLU A 620 -2.47 -46.40 8.15
N ALA A 621 -2.73 -46.24 6.85
CA ALA A 621 -3.19 -44.96 6.30
C ALA A 621 -4.67 -44.73 6.63
N GLU A 622 -4.98 -43.55 7.17
CA GLU A 622 -6.34 -43.12 7.42
C GLU A 622 -7.10 -42.95 6.08
N LYS A 623 -8.41 -43.22 6.11
CA LYS A 623 -9.26 -43.05 4.93
C LYS A 623 -9.59 -41.56 4.73
N ILE A 624 -8.93 -40.93 3.77
CA ILE A 624 -9.10 -39.52 3.44
C ILE A 624 -9.92 -39.38 2.15
N THR A 625 -11.07 -38.73 2.24
CA THR A 625 -12.00 -38.49 1.12
C THR A 625 -12.20 -37.00 0.81
N SER A 626 -11.61 -36.13 1.62
CA SER A 626 -11.57 -34.69 1.43
C SER A 626 -10.34 -34.08 2.11
N GLU A 627 -9.98 -32.84 1.78
CA GLU A 627 -8.96 -32.12 2.58
C GLU A 627 -9.44 -31.93 4.03
N GLU A 628 -10.73 -31.69 4.26
CA GLU A 628 -11.31 -31.51 5.60
C GLU A 628 -11.09 -32.69 6.53
N ASP A 629 -11.08 -33.92 6.00
CA ASP A 629 -10.88 -35.12 6.81
C ASP A 629 -9.52 -35.07 7.53
N VAL A 630 -8.47 -34.57 6.87
CA VAL A 630 -7.15 -34.40 7.50
C VAL A 630 -7.23 -33.40 8.66
N PHE A 631 -7.98 -32.31 8.51
CA PHE A 631 -8.17 -31.33 9.59
C PHE A 631 -8.99 -31.92 10.75
N LYS A 632 -10.03 -32.71 10.45
CA LYS A 632 -10.85 -33.40 11.45
C LYS A 632 -10.02 -34.40 12.27
N PHE A 633 -9.20 -35.23 11.62
CA PHE A 633 -8.31 -36.17 12.32
C PHE A 633 -7.29 -35.47 13.22
N LEU A 634 -6.85 -34.27 12.82
CA LEU A 634 -5.89 -33.47 13.58
C LEU A 634 -6.54 -32.53 14.59
N ASP A 635 -7.88 -32.54 14.72
CA ASP A 635 -8.63 -31.69 15.63
C ASP A 635 -8.32 -30.19 15.38
N LEU A 636 -8.36 -29.81 14.10
CA LEU A 636 -8.14 -28.45 13.62
C LEU A 636 -9.39 -27.94 12.89
N PRO A 637 -9.73 -26.63 13.01
CA PRO A 637 -10.73 -26.04 12.15
C PRO A 637 -10.24 -26.06 10.70
N TYR A 638 -11.12 -26.41 9.77
CA TYR A 638 -10.78 -26.40 8.35
C TYR A 638 -10.40 -24.98 7.91
N LYS A 639 -9.30 -24.89 7.15
CA LYS A 639 -8.86 -23.65 6.51
C LYS A 639 -8.93 -23.79 5.00
N GLU A 640 -9.67 -22.88 4.37
CA GLU A 640 -9.70 -22.78 2.91
C GLU A 640 -8.29 -22.48 2.35
N PRO A 641 -7.96 -22.86 1.11
CA PRO A 641 -6.65 -22.60 0.52
C PRO A 641 -6.18 -21.14 0.63
N LYS A 642 -7.08 -20.17 0.48
CA LYS A 642 -6.78 -18.72 0.61
C LYS A 642 -6.27 -18.32 2.00
N ASP A 643 -6.67 -19.05 3.04
CA ASP A 643 -6.34 -18.79 4.44
C ASP A 643 -5.06 -19.53 4.88
N ARG A 644 -4.36 -20.20 3.94
CA ARG A 644 -3.10 -20.93 4.16
C ARG A 644 -1.86 -20.14 3.72
N ASN A 645 -1.99 -18.84 3.49
CA ASN A 645 -0.90 -17.92 3.18
C ASN A 645 -0.14 -17.50 4.45
N VAL A 646 0.54 -18.46 5.07
CA VAL A 646 1.37 -18.28 6.28
C VAL A 646 2.83 -18.06 5.91
#